data_AF-A0A6J3HX78-F1
#
_entry.id   AF-A0A6J3HX78-F1
#
_cell.length_a   1.000
_cell.length_b   1.000
_cell.length_c   1.000
_cell.angle_alpha   90.00
_cell.angle_beta   90.00
_cell.angle_gamma   90.00
#
_symmetry.space_group_name_H-M   'P 1'
#
loop_
_entity.id
_entity.type
_entity.pdbx_description
1 polymer ?
#
loop_
_entity_poly.entity_id
_entity_poly.type
_entity_poly.pdbx_seq_one_letter_code
_entity_poly.pdbx_strand_id
1 'polypeptide(L)'
;MCRDFIESSEVTLAANRPLVSSTKAFVWIGATLHVCSLADLLPSPEFLLEAPAGRMIQSDKGADPPDKKDMKLSAATNPQNGLSQILRLVLQELSLFYSRDVNGVCLLYDLLHSPWLQALLKIYDCLQEFKEKKLAPATPHAQALSYEVVELLRETPTSPEIQELRQTLQAPHFKALLSAHDTIAQKDFEPLLPPLPDNIPESEEAMRIVCLVKNQQPLGATIKRHEMTGDILVARVIHGGLAERSGLLYAGDKLVEVNGISVEGLDPEQVIHILAMSRGTIMFKVVPVSDPPVNSQKMVYVRAMTEYWPQEDPDIPCMDAGLPFQKGDILQIVDQNDALWWQARKISDPATCAGLVPSNHLLKRKQREFWWSQPYQPHTCLKSTLSISMEEEDDMKIDEKCVEAEELSEDKEEFVGYGQKFFIAGFRRSMRLCRRKSHLSPLHASVCCNGSCYSAVGAPYEEVVKYQRRPSDKYRLIVLVGPSGVGVNELRRQLIEFNPSHFQSAVPHTTRTKKSYEMNGREYHYVSKETFESLIYSHRMLEHGEYKGHLYGTSVDAVQTVLDEGKVCVMDLEPQDIQVARTHELKPYIIFIKPSNMRCMKQSRKNAKIITDYFVDMKFKDEDLQEMENLAQRMETQFGQFFDHVIVNDSLQDACAQLLSAIQKAQEEPQWVPATWISSDTES
;
A
#
# COMPACT_ATOMS: atom_id res chain seq x y z
N MET A 1 -26.30 -6.46 -31.23
CA MET A 1 -24.98 -6.98 -31.66
C MET A 1 -24.32 -7.63 -30.46
N CYS A 2 -23.57 -8.70 -30.69
CA CYS A 2 -22.94 -9.61 -29.71
C CYS A 2 -23.78 -10.83 -29.30
N ARG A 3 -24.29 -11.55 -30.31
CA ARG A 3 -23.95 -12.98 -30.47
C ARG A 3 -22.74 -13.02 -31.42
N ASP A 4 -21.79 -13.91 -31.17
CA ASP A 4 -20.73 -14.44 -32.05
C ASP A 4 -19.38 -14.51 -31.32
N PHE A 5 -18.61 -15.56 -31.65
CA PHE A 5 -17.32 -16.00 -31.11
C PHE A 5 -17.32 -17.04 -29.97
N ILE A 6 -17.84 -18.24 -30.26
CA ILE A 6 -17.11 -19.49 -29.95
C ILE A 6 -17.31 -20.46 -31.13
N GLU A 7 -16.48 -20.32 -32.16
CA GLU A 7 -16.19 -21.38 -33.13
C GLU A 7 -14.70 -21.27 -33.48
N SER A 8 -13.98 -22.36 -33.28
CA SER A 8 -12.64 -22.74 -33.79
C SER A 8 -11.73 -23.25 -32.69
N SER A 9 -11.63 -24.58 -32.59
CA SER A 9 -10.42 -25.36 -32.26
C SER A 9 -10.78 -26.85 -32.25
N GLU A 10 -11.05 -27.41 -33.43
CA GLU A 10 -10.84 -28.84 -33.64
C GLU A 10 -9.35 -29.09 -33.78
N VAL A 11 -8.75 -29.82 -32.83
CA VAL A 11 -7.53 -30.61 -33.06
C VAL A 11 -7.64 -31.92 -32.29
N THR A 12 -8.05 -32.95 -33.03
CA THR A 12 -7.60 -34.36 -32.97
C THR A 12 -6.95 -34.87 -31.67
N LEU A 13 -7.72 -35.64 -30.89
CA LEU A 13 -7.17 -36.58 -29.90
C LEU A 13 -7.56 -38.01 -30.29
N ALA A 14 -6.52 -38.76 -30.64
CA ALA A 14 -6.58 -40.15 -31.05
C ALA A 14 -7.12 -41.06 -29.93
N ALA A 15 -7.96 -42.00 -30.35
CA ALA A 15 -8.50 -43.08 -29.55
C ALA A 15 -7.40 -44.02 -29.05
N ASN A 16 -7.30 -44.21 -27.73
CA ASN A 16 -7.10 -45.49 -27.05
C ASN A 16 -6.81 -45.28 -25.55
N ARG A 17 -7.83 -45.48 -24.69
CA ARG A 17 -7.70 -46.04 -23.32
C ARG A 17 -9.10 -46.28 -22.72
N PRO A 18 -9.27 -47.28 -21.82
CA PRO A 18 -10.57 -47.85 -21.50
C PRO A 18 -11.35 -47.02 -20.48
N LEU A 19 -12.68 -47.08 -20.59
CA LEU A 19 -13.65 -46.57 -19.63
C LEU A 19 -13.44 -47.20 -18.24
N VAL A 20 -12.94 -46.40 -17.29
CA VAL A 20 -12.97 -46.74 -15.87
C VAL A 20 -14.27 -46.18 -15.27
N SER A 21 -15.24 -47.08 -15.08
CA SER A 21 -16.35 -47.08 -14.11
C SER A 21 -16.74 -45.72 -13.46
N SER A 22 -17.83 -45.11 -13.95
CA SER A 22 -18.48 -43.90 -13.42
C SER A 22 -19.00 -43.96 -11.98
N THR A 23 -18.88 -45.09 -11.27
CA THR A 23 -19.34 -45.25 -9.88
C THR A 23 -18.41 -44.59 -8.85
N LYS A 24 -17.13 -44.35 -9.18
CA LYS A 24 -16.16 -43.71 -8.27
C LYS A 24 -16.28 -42.19 -8.16
N ALA A 25 -16.93 -41.53 -9.11
CA ALA A 25 -17.06 -40.06 -9.13
C ALA A 25 -18.05 -39.51 -8.08
N PHE A 26 -19.07 -40.30 -7.69
CA PHE A 26 -20.07 -39.85 -6.70
C PHE A 26 -19.61 -39.98 -5.24
N VAL A 27 -18.70 -40.91 -4.94
CA VAL A 27 -18.12 -41.07 -3.59
C VAL A 27 -17.22 -39.88 -3.23
N TRP A 28 -16.60 -39.24 -4.23
CA TRP A 28 -15.73 -38.07 -4.04
C TRP A 28 -16.47 -36.81 -3.59
N ILE A 29 -17.79 -36.72 -3.78
CA ILE A 29 -18.59 -35.57 -3.32
C ILE A 29 -19.04 -35.74 -1.85
N GLY A 30 -19.07 -36.97 -1.33
CA GLY A 30 -19.54 -37.27 0.02
C GLY A 30 -18.46 -37.34 1.12
N ALA A 31 -17.18 -37.49 0.76
CA ALA A 31 -16.09 -37.67 1.72
C ALA A 31 -15.27 -36.39 2.00
N THR A 32 -15.54 -35.29 1.30
CA THR A 32 -14.84 -34.00 1.49
C THR A 32 -15.54 -33.13 2.55
N LEU A 33 -15.73 -33.70 3.73
CA LEU A 33 -16.05 -32.97 4.97
C LEU A 33 -15.00 -33.30 6.03
N HIS A 34 -13.73 -33.18 5.62
CA HIS A 34 -12.60 -33.06 6.54
C HIS A 34 -12.44 -31.58 6.85
N VAL A 35 -12.86 -31.19 8.05
CA VAL A 35 -12.48 -30.00 8.83
C VAL A 35 -11.85 -28.86 8.01
N CYS A 36 -12.69 -28.05 7.36
CA CYS A 36 -12.29 -26.69 7.01
C CYS A 36 -12.06 -25.92 8.32
N SER A 37 -10.87 -25.32 8.43
CA SER A 37 -10.56 -24.32 9.44
C SER A 37 -11.63 -23.23 9.42
N LEU A 38 -12.15 -22.85 10.59
CA LEU A 38 -13.19 -21.83 10.76
C LEU A 38 -12.76 -20.40 10.34
N ALA A 39 -11.56 -20.24 9.77
CA ALA A 39 -11.03 -18.94 9.34
C ALA A 39 -11.45 -18.52 7.92
N ASP A 40 -11.93 -19.44 7.08
CA ASP A 40 -12.15 -19.18 5.64
C ASP A 40 -13.61 -18.89 5.25
N LEU A 41 -14.50 -18.62 6.21
CA LEU A 41 -15.92 -18.30 5.98
C LEU A 41 -16.33 -16.86 6.34
N LEU A 42 -15.38 -15.96 6.54
CA LEU A 42 -15.67 -14.52 6.64
C LEU A 42 -15.60 -13.87 5.25
N PRO A 43 -16.69 -13.29 4.72
CA PRO A 43 -16.59 -12.44 3.54
C PRO A 43 -15.85 -11.15 3.89
N SER A 44 -14.91 -10.78 3.03
CA SER A 44 -14.27 -9.46 2.98
C SER A 44 -15.32 -8.34 2.82
N PRO A 45 -15.14 -7.16 3.43
CA PRO A 45 -16.14 -6.11 3.44
C PRO A 45 -16.03 -5.20 2.21
N GLU A 46 -16.30 -5.72 1.01
CA GLU A 46 -16.50 -4.89 -0.18
C GLU A 46 -17.65 -5.50 -0.99
N PHE A 47 -18.55 -4.65 -1.50
CA PHE A 47 -19.86 -4.95 -2.12
C PHE A 47 -21.06 -4.98 -1.16
N LEU A 48 -21.54 -3.79 -0.78
CA LEU A 48 -22.98 -3.45 -0.71
C LEU A 48 -23.15 -1.94 -0.44
N LEU A 49 -23.04 -1.13 -1.49
CA LEU A 49 -23.56 0.25 -1.50
C LEU A 49 -24.22 0.53 -2.85
N GLU A 50 -25.41 -0.02 -3.05
CA GLU A 50 -26.44 0.61 -3.89
C GLU A 50 -27.80 0.36 -3.27
N ALA A 51 -28.41 1.41 -2.71
CA ALA A 51 -29.83 1.47 -2.43
C ALA A 51 -30.34 2.88 -2.85
N PRO A 52 -31.42 2.98 -3.65
CA PRO A 52 -31.99 4.26 -4.02
C PRO A 52 -33.05 4.73 -3.00
N ALA A 53 -33.02 6.04 -2.77
CA ALA A 53 -34.12 6.97 -2.44
C ALA A 53 -35.33 6.45 -1.64
N GLY A 54 -35.42 6.92 -0.39
CA GLY A 54 -36.65 6.87 0.41
C GLY A 54 -37.71 7.88 -0.05
N ARG A 55 -38.98 7.51 0.12
CA ARG A 55 -40.15 8.38 0.09
C ARG A 55 -40.87 8.30 1.44
N MET A 56 -41.25 9.46 1.95
CA MET A 56 -41.94 9.78 3.21
C MET A 56 -43.15 8.88 3.54
N ILE A 57 -43.45 8.71 4.85
CA ILE A 57 -44.68 9.19 5.52
C ILE A 57 -44.62 8.99 7.06
N GLN A 58 -45.32 9.91 7.73
CA GLN A 58 -45.46 10.32 9.13
C GLN A 58 -45.82 9.31 10.25
N SER A 59 -45.36 9.71 11.44
CA SER A 59 -45.91 9.64 12.82
C SER A 59 -47.40 9.32 13.03
N ASP A 60 -47.75 8.56 14.09
CA ASP A 60 -48.26 9.09 15.39
C ASP A 60 -48.53 7.97 16.47
N LYS A 61 -48.31 8.36 17.75
CA LYS A 61 -48.82 7.95 19.09
C LYS A 61 -49.27 6.51 19.48
N GLY A 62 -48.75 6.06 20.65
CA GLY A 62 -49.52 6.03 21.91
C GLY A 62 -49.83 4.69 22.63
N ALA A 63 -49.36 4.60 23.89
CA ALA A 63 -49.93 3.92 25.08
C ALA A 63 -49.61 2.44 25.44
N ASP A 64 -49.55 2.23 26.76
CA ASP A 64 -49.04 1.13 27.63
C ASP A 64 -49.76 -0.26 27.58
N PRO A 65 -49.18 -1.32 28.21
CA PRO A 65 -49.62 -2.73 28.16
C PRO A 65 -50.53 -3.09 29.37
N PRO A 66 -50.82 -4.38 29.71
CA PRO A 66 -50.76 -5.67 28.99
C PRO A 66 -52.13 -6.41 28.99
N ASP A 67 -52.31 -7.45 28.16
CA ASP A 67 -52.97 -8.66 28.69
C ASP A 67 -52.73 -9.92 27.87
N LYS A 68 -52.59 -11.02 28.61
CA LYS A 68 -52.38 -12.38 28.11
C LYS A 68 -53.62 -12.88 27.38
N LYS A 69 -53.43 -13.49 26.21
CA LYS A 69 -54.19 -14.69 25.83
C LYS A 69 -53.50 -15.50 24.73
N ASP A 70 -53.47 -16.78 25.00
CA ASP A 70 -52.83 -17.88 24.30
C ASP A 70 -53.11 -17.95 22.80
N MET A 71 -52.05 -18.15 22.02
CA MET A 71 -52.15 -18.83 20.75
C MET A 71 -51.06 -19.92 20.69
N LYS A 72 -51.51 -21.14 20.98
CA LYS A 72 -50.78 -22.38 20.71
C LYS A 72 -50.29 -22.37 19.25
N LEU A 73 -48.99 -22.56 19.05
CA LEU A 73 -48.48 -23.15 17.81
C LEU A 73 -47.85 -24.50 18.16
N SER A 74 -48.53 -25.53 17.68
CA SER A 74 -48.17 -26.93 17.71
C SER A 74 -46.83 -27.21 17.02
N ALA A 75 -46.15 -28.23 17.56
CA ALA A 75 -44.89 -28.77 17.11
C ALA A 75 -44.81 -29.06 15.60
N ALA A 76 -43.69 -28.63 15.01
CA ALA A 76 -43.10 -29.26 13.82
C ALA A 76 -41.58 -29.07 13.90
N THR A 77 -40.93 -29.96 14.67
CA THR A 77 -39.48 -30.14 14.68
C THR A 77 -39.02 -30.68 13.34
N ASN A 78 -38.40 -29.84 12.52
CA ASN A 78 -37.65 -30.28 11.35
C ASN A 78 -36.16 -30.40 11.77
N PRO A 79 -35.58 -31.61 11.90
CA PRO A 79 -34.28 -31.79 12.55
C PRO A 79 -33.05 -31.44 11.69
N GLN A 80 -33.24 -30.96 10.46
CA GLN A 80 -32.13 -30.84 9.49
C GLN A 80 -31.38 -29.51 9.48
N ASN A 81 -31.84 -28.48 10.22
CA ASN A 81 -31.18 -27.16 10.24
C ASN A 81 -30.78 -26.70 11.66
N GLY A 82 -30.35 -27.61 12.53
CA GLY A 82 -29.95 -27.25 13.90
C GLY A 82 -28.68 -26.41 13.95
N LEU A 83 -27.59 -26.87 13.33
CA LEU A 83 -26.26 -26.25 13.48
C LEU A 83 -26.13 -24.91 12.73
N SER A 84 -26.66 -24.81 11.52
CA SER A 84 -26.62 -23.58 10.71
C SER A 84 -27.43 -22.45 11.34
N GLN A 85 -28.58 -22.78 11.92
CA GLN A 85 -29.41 -21.82 12.66
C GLN A 85 -28.72 -21.36 13.94
N ILE A 86 -28.05 -22.27 14.66
CA ILE A 86 -27.28 -21.95 15.88
C ILE A 86 -26.09 -21.04 15.55
N LEU A 87 -25.29 -21.36 14.53
CA LEU A 87 -24.14 -20.55 14.08
C LEU A 87 -24.56 -19.13 13.66
N ARG A 88 -25.73 -19.00 13.02
CA ARG A 88 -26.25 -17.70 12.61
C ARG A 88 -26.73 -16.86 13.80
N LEU A 89 -27.33 -17.48 14.82
CA LEU A 89 -27.69 -16.81 16.07
C LEU A 89 -26.45 -16.34 16.84
N VAL A 90 -25.38 -17.16 16.87
CA VAL A 90 -24.08 -16.82 17.50
C VAL A 90 -23.46 -15.57 16.88
N LEU A 91 -23.39 -15.50 15.55
CA LEU A 91 -22.81 -14.34 14.83
C LEU A 91 -23.62 -13.06 15.06
N GLN A 92 -24.94 -13.17 15.16
CA GLN A 92 -25.82 -12.04 15.37
C GLN A 92 -25.67 -11.47 16.79
N GLU A 93 -25.47 -12.33 17.79
CA GLU A 93 -25.27 -11.93 19.18
C GLU A 93 -23.87 -11.31 19.42
N LEU A 94 -22.82 -11.83 18.78
CA LEU A 94 -21.47 -11.26 18.81
C LEU A 94 -21.41 -9.81 18.27
N SER A 95 -22.21 -9.49 17.25
CA SER A 95 -22.29 -8.13 16.72
C SER A 95 -22.91 -7.13 17.70
N LEU A 96 -23.76 -7.60 18.62
CA LEU A 96 -24.39 -6.76 19.64
C LEU A 96 -23.43 -6.47 20.81
N PHE A 97 -22.53 -7.39 21.15
CA PHE A 97 -21.53 -7.20 22.21
C PHE A 97 -20.43 -6.19 21.84
N TYR A 98 -20.05 -6.10 20.56
CA TYR A 98 -19.05 -5.12 20.08
C TYR A 98 -19.48 -3.65 20.23
N SER A 99 -20.78 -3.40 20.45
CA SER A 99 -21.35 -2.05 20.50
C SER A 99 -21.48 -1.46 21.91
N ARG A 100 -21.11 -2.19 22.97
CA ARG A 100 -21.29 -1.74 24.36
C ARG A 100 -19.96 -1.51 25.06
N ASP A 101 -19.74 -0.26 25.42
CA ASP A 101 -18.65 0.22 26.24
C ASP A 101 -18.86 -0.24 27.70
N VAL A 102 -18.37 -1.43 28.06
CA VAL A 102 -18.52 -1.98 29.42
C VAL A 102 -17.26 -2.69 29.89
N ASN A 103 -16.90 -2.40 31.14
CA ASN A 103 -15.80 -2.94 31.94
C ASN A 103 -15.52 -4.44 31.68
N GLY A 104 -14.27 -4.79 31.34
CA GLY A 104 -13.91 -6.08 30.73
C GLY A 104 -14.22 -7.35 31.54
N VAL A 105 -14.38 -7.24 32.86
CA VAL A 105 -14.73 -8.38 33.72
C VAL A 105 -16.21 -8.77 33.58
N CYS A 106 -17.12 -7.80 33.44
CA CYS A 106 -18.54 -8.07 33.21
C CYS A 106 -18.74 -8.69 31.82
N LEU A 107 -17.98 -8.22 30.83
CA LEU A 107 -18.02 -8.74 29.47
C LEU A 107 -17.58 -10.19 29.39
N LEU A 108 -16.52 -10.57 30.14
CA LEU A 108 -16.08 -11.96 30.30
C LEU A 108 -17.12 -12.84 31.00
N TYR A 109 -17.75 -12.32 32.06
CA TYR A 109 -18.79 -13.03 32.79
C TYR A 109 -20.02 -13.29 31.91
N ASP A 110 -20.46 -12.27 31.16
CA ASP A 110 -21.59 -12.36 30.23
C ASP A 110 -21.30 -13.26 29.02
N LEU A 111 -20.06 -13.24 28.51
CA LEU A 111 -19.62 -14.12 27.41
C LEU A 111 -19.60 -15.59 27.85
N LEU A 112 -19.05 -15.88 29.04
CA LEU A 112 -18.97 -17.23 29.60
C LEU A 112 -20.35 -17.80 29.95
N HIS A 113 -21.29 -16.96 30.34
CA HIS A 113 -22.68 -17.36 30.59
C HIS A 113 -23.58 -17.24 29.36
N SER A 114 -23.02 -16.84 28.21
CA SER A 114 -23.82 -16.70 27.00
C SER A 114 -24.35 -18.07 26.55
N PRO A 115 -25.64 -18.17 26.19
CA PRO A 115 -26.25 -19.44 25.78
C PRO A 115 -25.57 -20.05 24.56
N TRP A 116 -25.02 -19.22 23.67
CA TRP A 116 -24.36 -19.64 22.45
C TRP A 116 -22.99 -20.29 22.71
N LEU A 117 -22.16 -19.73 23.60
CA LEU A 117 -20.85 -20.29 23.92
C LEU A 117 -21.01 -21.62 24.68
N GLN A 118 -22.00 -21.67 25.58
CA GLN A 118 -22.38 -22.90 26.29
C GLN A 118 -22.90 -23.98 25.33
N ALA A 119 -23.67 -23.61 24.31
CA ALA A 119 -24.09 -24.55 23.27
C ALA A 119 -22.90 -25.04 22.43
N LEU A 120 -21.94 -24.15 22.11
CA LEU A 120 -20.76 -24.48 21.33
C LEU A 120 -19.81 -25.41 22.09
N LEU A 121 -19.62 -25.17 23.40
CA LEU A 121 -18.89 -26.06 24.30
C LEU A 121 -19.57 -27.43 24.40
N LYS A 122 -20.90 -27.49 24.50
CA LYS A 122 -21.64 -28.76 24.47
C LYS A 122 -21.51 -29.51 23.14
N ILE A 123 -21.48 -28.79 22.02
CA ILE A 123 -21.24 -29.38 20.69
C ILE A 123 -19.80 -29.92 20.63
N TYR A 124 -18.82 -29.17 21.14
CA TYR A 124 -17.44 -29.60 21.25
C TYR A 124 -17.30 -30.87 22.10
N ASP A 125 -17.90 -30.90 23.28
CA ASP A 125 -17.88 -32.07 24.18
C ASP A 125 -18.52 -33.29 23.50
N CYS A 126 -19.66 -33.10 22.82
CA CYS A 126 -20.36 -34.17 22.10
C CYS A 126 -19.53 -34.69 20.90
N LEU A 127 -18.84 -33.80 20.18
CA LEU A 127 -17.90 -34.16 19.11
C LEU A 127 -16.67 -34.88 19.65
N GLN A 128 -16.17 -34.46 20.82
CA GLN A 128 -15.03 -35.10 21.48
C GLN A 128 -15.39 -36.52 21.96
N GLU A 129 -16.61 -36.70 22.50
CA GLU A 129 -17.16 -38.01 22.87
C GLU A 129 -17.37 -38.93 21.64
N PHE A 130 -17.74 -38.35 20.49
CA PHE A 130 -17.79 -39.06 19.21
C PHE A 130 -16.41 -39.41 18.65
N LYS A 131 -15.39 -38.58 18.89
CA LYS A 131 -14.01 -38.82 18.46
C LYS A 131 -13.36 -39.98 19.21
N GLU A 132 -13.73 -40.18 20.48
CA GLU A 132 -13.30 -41.31 21.31
C GLU A 132 -14.01 -42.62 20.92
N LYS A 133 -15.26 -42.55 20.46
CA LYS A 133 -15.99 -43.70 19.91
C LYS A 133 -15.51 -44.00 18.48
N LYS A 134 -14.53 -44.90 18.34
CA LYS A 134 -14.23 -45.53 17.03
C LYS A 134 -15.49 -46.22 16.51
N LEU A 135 -16.23 -45.55 15.63
CA LEU A 135 -17.39 -46.13 14.96
C LEU A 135 -16.89 -47.20 13.98
N ALA A 136 -16.98 -48.46 14.40
CA ALA A 136 -16.74 -49.59 13.52
C ALA A 136 -18.05 -49.92 12.76
N PRO A 137 -17.98 -50.22 11.45
CA PRO A 137 -19.16 -50.69 10.73
C PRO A 137 -19.65 -52.00 11.35
N ALA A 138 -20.97 -52.15 11.50
CA ALA A 138 -21.55 -53.37 12.05
C ALA A 138 -21.21 -54.61 11.21
N THR A 139 -21.04 -54.42 9.89
CA THR A 139 -20.53 -55.44 8.96
C THR A 139 -19.85 -54.74 7.77
N PRO A 140 -18.77 -55.31 7.20
CA PRO A 140 -18.19 -54.81 5.96
C PRO A 140 -18.86 -55.36 4.69
N HIS A 141 -19.88 -56.23 4.81
CA HIS A 141 -20.50 -56.94 3.69
C HIS A 141 -22.03 -56.89 3.75
N ALA A 142 -22.61 -55.70 3.96
CA ALA A 142 -24.06 -55.52 4.06
C ALA A 142 -24.78 -55.86 2.74
N GLN A 143 -24.11 -55.64 1.59
CA GLN A 143 -24.66 -55.97 0.29
C GLN A 143 -24.81 -57.49 0.09
N ALA A 144 -23.83 -58.29 0.51
CA ALA A 144 -23.89 -59.75 0.41
C ALA A 144 -25.02 -60.32 1.27
N LEU A 145 -25.14 -59.83 2.51
CA LEU A 145 -26.22 -60.21 3.42
C LEU A 145 -27.61 -59.86 2.87
N SER A 146 -27.75 -58.69 2.23
CA SER A 146 -29.01 -58.33 1.57
C SER A 146 -29.36 -59.28 0.42
N TYR A 147 -28.38 -59.81 -0.31
CA TYR A 147 -28.64 -60.81 -1.34
C TYR A 147 -29.07 -62.15 -0.73
N GLU A 148 -28.42 -62.60 0.35
CA GLU A 148 -28.82 -63.82 1.06
C GLU A 148 -30.24 -63.73 1.61
N VAL A 149 -30.60 -62.60 2.23
CA VAL A 149 -31.97 -62.35 2.72
C VAL A 149 -32.98 -62.39 1.56
N VAL A 150 -32.65 -61.80 0.41
CA VAL A 150 -33.53 -61.82 -0.77
C VAL A 150 -33.73 -63.25 -1.31
N GLU A 151 -32.70 -64.10 -1.28
CA GLU A 151 -32.83 -65.51 -1.67
C GLU A 151 -33.66 -66.31 -0.65
N LEU A 152 -33.48 -66.09 0.65
CA LEU A 152 -34.29 -66.74 1.69
C LEU A 152 -35.78 -66.33 1.60
N LEU A 153 -36.06 -65.08 1.25
CA LEU A 153 -37.42 -64.58 1.02
C LEU A 153 -38.06 -65.15 -0.26
N ARG A 154 -37.30 -65.80 -1.14
CA ARG A 154 -37.81 -66.47 -2.34
C ARG A 154 -38.45 -67.83 -2.02
N GLU A 155 -38.01 -68.47 -0.94
CA GLU A 155 -38.46 -69.80 -0.52
C GLU A 155 -39.68 -69.77 0.42
N THR A 156 -40.16 -68.59 0.79
CA THR A 156 -41.29 -68.39 1.73
C THR A 156 -42.62 -68.06 1.03
N PRO A 157 -43.77 -68.41 1.63
CA PRO A 157 -45.09 -68.15 1.04
C PRO A 157 -45.34 -66.63 0.90
N THR A 158 -45.91 -66.23 -0.24
CA THR A 158 -46.07 -64.83 -0.64
C THR A 158 -47.11 -64.09 0.21
N SER A 159 -46.65 -63.39 1.25
CA SER A 159 -47.41 -62.32 1.92
C SER A 159 -47.13 -60.97 1.24
N PRO A 160 -48.06 -59.99 1.32
CA PRO A 160 -47.84 -58.67 0.74
C PRO A 160 -46.62 -57.95 1.36
N GLU A 161 -46.34 -58.18 2.65
CA GLU A 161 -45.19 -57.61 3.35
C GLU A 161 -43.86 -58.19 2.85
N ILE A 162 -43.82 -59.50 2.56
CA ILE A 162 -42.64 -60.16 1.97
C ILE A 162 -42.37 -59.63 0.56
N GLN A 163 -43.43 -59.36 -0.21
CA GLN A 163 -43.31 -58.79 -1.55
C GLN A 163 -42.79 -57.34 -1.51
N GLU A 164 -43.26 -56.53 -0.56
CA GLU A 164 -42.78 -55.16 -0.35
C GLU A 164 -41.31 -55.14 0.07
N LEU A 165 -40.92 -55.95 1.07
CA LEU A 165 -39.54 -56.04 1.54
C LEU A 165 -38.60 -56.48 0.41
N ARG A 166 -39.02 -57.46 -0.39
CA ARG A 166 -38.25 -57.91 -1.55
C ARG A 166 -38.11 -56.81 -2.60
N GLN A 167 -39.15 -56.03 -2.87
CA GLN A 167 -39.06 -54.89 -3.80
C GLN A 167 -38.08 -53.83 -3.30
N THR A 168 -38.11 -53.50 -2.01
CA THR A 168 -37.19 -52.52 -1.41
C THR A 168 -35.74 -52.99 -1.45
N LEU A 169 -35.46 -54.23 -1.04
CA LEU A 169 -34.09 -54.77 -1.06
C LEU A 169 -33.56 -54.96 -2.50
N GLN A 170 -34.45 -55.24 -3.46
CA GLN A 170 -34.07 -55.37 -4.87
C GLN A 170 -33.95 -54.02 -5.60
N ALA A 171 -34.42 -52.93 -5.00
CA ALA A 171 -34.43 -51.62 -5.61
C ALA A 171 -33.01 -51.10 -5.88
N PRO A 172 -32.76 -50.46 -7.04
CA PRO A 172 -31.42 -50.06 -7.45
C PRO A 172 -30.78 -49.04 -6.50
N HIS A 173 -31.59 -48.15 -5.90
CA HIS A 173 -31.10 -47.16 -4.93
C HIS A 173 -30.66 -47.82 -3.62
N PHE A 174 -31.37 -48.85 -3.16
CA PHE A 174 -31.04 -49.56 -1.93
C PHE A 174 -29.77 -50.40 -2.12
N LYS A 175 -29.63 -51.06 -3.27
CA LYS A 175 -28.38 -51.75 -3.66
C LYS A 175 -27.19 -50.80 -3.79
N ALA A 176 -27.39 -49.63 -4.38
CA ALA A 176 -26.35 -48.60 -4.48
C ALA A 176 -25.93 -48.08 -3.10
N LEU A 177 -26.89 -47.89 -2.19
CA LEU A 177 -26.62 -47.50 -0.79
C LEU A 177 -25.79 -48.56 -0.06
N LEU A 178 -26.16 -49.84 -0.16
CA LEU A 178 -25.40 -50.94 0.46
C LEU A 178 -24.00 -51.10 -0.14
N SER A 179 -23.87 -50.90 -1.46
CA SER A 179 -22.56 -50.89 -2.13
C SER A 179 -21.67 -49.74 -1.64
N ALA A 180 -22.21 -48.52 -1.54
CA ALA A 180 -21.47 -47.37 -1.02
C ALA A 180 -21.09 -47.56 0.44
N HIS A 181 -21.99 -48.12 1.26
CA HIS A 181 -21.70 -48.51 2.63
C HIS A 181 -20.52 -49.48 2.69
N ASP A 182 -20.54 -50.56 1.90
CA ASP A 182 -19.48 -51.57 1.93
C ASP A 182 -18.14 -50.99 1.45
N THR A 183 -18.12 -50.10 0.45
CA THR A 183 -16.91 -49.36 0.04
C THR A 183 -16.31 -48.53 1.17
N ILE A 184 -17.15 -47.82 1.95
CA ILE A 184 -16.68 -47.03 3.10
C ILE A 184 -16.24 -47.95 4.24
N ALA A 185 -17.03 -48.99 4.54
CA ALA A 185 -16.78 -49.94 5.62
C ALA A 185 -15.49 -50.75 5.39
N GLN A 186 -15.17 -51.07 4.14
CA GLN A 186 -13.93 -51.76 3.73
C GLN A 186 -12.75 -50.81 3.51
N LYS A 187 -12.98 -49.49 3.60
CA LYS A 187 -11.98 -48.45 3.30
C LYS A 187 -11.43 -48.48 1.87
N ASP A 188 -12.19 -49.04 0.92
CA ASP A 188 -11.79 -49.18 -0.49
C ASP A 188 -12.07 -47.89 -1.32
N PHE A 189 -11.97 -46.73 -0.67
CA PHE A 189 -12.09 -45.42 -1.30
C PHE A 189 -10.74 -44.70 -1.43
N GLU A 190 -9.70 -45.17 -0.74
CA GLU A 190 -8.35 -44.63 -0.87
C GLU A 190 -7.68 -45.15 -2.15
N PRO A 191 -6.93 -44.31 -2.89
CA PRO A 191 -6.18 -44.77 -4.05
C PRO A 191 -5.15 -45.81 -3.59
N LEU A 192 -5.34 -47.06 -4.02
CA LEU A 192 -4.38 -48.14 -3.76
C LEU A 192 -3.03 -47.74 -4.37
N LEU A 193 -2.07 -47.38 -3.51
CA LEU A 193 -0.70 -47.20 -3.91
C LEU A 193 -0.15 -48.57 -4.37
N PRO A 194 0.65 -48.63 -5.45
CA PRO A 194 1.36 -49.86 -5.78
C PRO A 194 2.21 -50.29 -4.58
N PRO A 195 2.32 -51.61 -4.31
CA PRO A 195 3.13 -52.10 -3.21
C PRO A 195 4.56 -51.59 -3.36
N LEU A 196 5.11 -51.07 -2.26
CA LEU A 196 6.50 -50.61 -2.20
C LEU A 196 7.41 -51.79 -2.59
N PRO A 197 8.35 -51.62 -3.54
CA PRO A 197 9.29 -52.69 -3.87
C PRO A 197 10.11 -53.09 -2.62
N ASP A 198 10.37 -54.38 -2.43
CA ASP A 198 11.01 -54.94 -1.22
C ASP A 198 12.46 -54.49 -0.97
N ASN A 199 13.04 -53.66 -1.86
CA ASN A 199 14.42 -53.18 -1.82
C ASN A 199 14.48 -51.65 -1.85
N ILE A 200 13.76 -50.96 -0.96
CA ILE A 200 14.01 -49.54 -0.72
C ILE A 200 14.98 -49.45 0.47
N PRO A 201 16.21 -48.94 0.30
CA PRO A 201 17.08 -48.68 1.44
C PRO A 201 16.39 -47.70 2.40
N GLU A 202 16.42 -47.98 3.72
CA GLU A 202 15.77 -47.16 4.78
C GLU A 202 16.27 -45.70 4.88
N SER A 203 17.15 -45.28 3.96
CA SER A 203 17.81 -43.97 3.91
C SER A 203 17.33 -43.07 2.75
N GLU A 204 16.39 -43.47 1.90
CA GLU A 204 15.91 -42.61 0.81
C GLU A 204 14.87 -41.59 1.31
N GLU A 205 15.27 -40.31 1.34
CA GLU A 205 14.39 -39.18 1.59
C GLU A 205 13.23 -39.15 0.57
N ALA A 206 12.01 -38.85 1.02
CA ALA A 206 10.85 -38.80 0.14
C ALA A 206 11.00 -37.69 -0.92
N MET A 207 11.17 -38.07 -2.19
CA MET A 207 11.35 -37.13 -3.29
C MET A 207 10.03 -36.78 -3.97
N ARG A 208 9.87 -35.50 -4.33
CA ARG A 208 8.74 -34.95 -5.09
C ARG A 208 9.20 -34.57 -6.49
N ILE A 209 8.40 -34.94 -7.50
CA ILE A 209 8.60 -34.46 -8.87
C ILE A 209 7.73 -33.22 -9.09
N VAL A 210 8.36 -32.13 -9.51
CA VAL A 210 7.71 -30.84 -9.77
C VAL A 210 7.87 -30.48 -11.24
N CYS A 211 6.75 -30.21 -11.92
CA CYS A 211 6.75 -29.85 -13.34
C CYS A 211 6.32 -28.39 -13.50
N LEU A 212 7.19 -27.56 -14.06
CA LEU A 212 6.91 -26.16 -14.36
C LEU A 212 6.94 -25.92 -15.86
N VAL A 213 5.94 -25.23 -16.39
CA VAL A 213 5.93 -24.83 -17.80
C VAL A 213 6.69 -23.51 -17.92
N LYS A 214 7.88 -23.57 -18.51
CA LYS A 214 8.73 -22.40 -18.72
C LYS A 214 8.15 -21.53 -19.85
N ASN A 215 7.92 -20.26 -19.56
CA ASN A 215 7.59 -19.24 -20.54
C ASN A 215 8.87 -18.45 -20.94
N GLN A 216 8.72 -17.27 -21.54
CA GLN A 216 9.86 -16.39 -21.87
C GLN A 216 10.43 -15.64 -20.65
N GLN A 217 9.80 -15.72 -19.48
CA GLN A 217 10.23 -15.10 -18.24
C GLN A 217 11.05 -16.08 -17.38
N PRO A 218 11.88 -15.58 -16.44
CA PRO A 218 12.52 -16.45 -15.45
C PRO A 218 11.46 -17.18 -14.61
N LEU A 219 11.84 -18.34 -14.06
CA LEU A 219 10.93 -19.14 -13.22
C LEU A 219 10.54 -18.40 -11.93
N GLY A 220 11.33 -17.42 -11.48
CA GLY A 220 11.05 -16.69 -10.24
C GLY A 220 11.44 -17.48 -8.99
N ALA A 221 12.58 -18.16 -9.02
CA ALA A 221 13.20 -18.76 -7.85
C ALA A 221 14.72 -18.58 -7.96
N THR A 222 15.40 -18.38 -6.84
CA THR A 222 16.86 -18.33 -6.76
C THR A 222 17.37 -19.61 -6.10
N ILE A 223 18.57 -20.04 -6.49
CA ILE A 223 19.22 -21.25 -5.96
C ILE A 223 20.54 -20.88 -5.31
N LYS A 224 20.95 -21.66 -4.31
CA LYS A 224 22.26 -21.53 -3.65
C LYS A 224 22.88 -22.89 -3.45
N ARG A 225 24.21 -22.93 -3.41
CA ARG A 225 24.96 -24.12 -3.03
C ARG A 225 25.13 -24.14 -1.52
N HIS A 226 24.78 -25.24 -0.87
CA HIS A 226 24.97 -25.42 0.56
C HIS A 226 26.46 -25.60 0.88
N GLU A 227 26.99 -24.83 1.83
CA GLU A 227 28.43 -24.73 2.07
C GLU A 227 29.07 -26.04 2.54
N MET A 228 28.36 -26.83 3.35
CA MET A 228 28.91 -28.05 3.95
C MET A 228 28.69 -29.31 3.09
N THR A 229 27.50 -29.45 2.49
CA THR A 229 27.12 -30.65 1.74
C THR A 229 27.36 -30.51 0.24
N GLY A 230 27.46 -29.27 -0.27
CA GLY A 230 27.55 -29.01 -1.70
C GLY A 230 26.23 -29.16 -2.45
N ASP A 231 25.12 -29.42 -1.75
CA ASP A 231 23.80 -29.58 -2.34
C ASP A 231 23.27 -28.27 -2.92
N ILE A 232 22.47 -28.35 -3.99
CA ILE A 232 21.77 -27.20 -4.56
C ILE A 232 20.41 -27.06 -3.88
N LEU A 233 20.18 -25.93 -3.23
CA LEU A 233 18.93 -25.61 -2.52
C LEU A 233 18.22 -24.44 -3.19
N VAL A 234 16.89 -24.45 -3.18
CA VAL A 234 16.09 -23.26 -3.48
C VAL A 234 16.31 -22.25 -2.36
N ALA A 235 16.98 -21.15 -2.67
CA ALA A 235 17.29 -20.11 -1.69
C ALA A 235 16.07 -19.24 -1.42
N ARG A 236 15.31 -18.88 -2.46
CA ARG A 236 14.14 -18.01 -2.37
C ARG A 236 13.18 -18.27 -3.51
N VAL A 237 11.89 -18.05 -3.25
CA VAL A 237 10.84 -17.99 -4.28
C VAL A 237 10.41 -16.52 -4.43
N ILE A 238 10.41 -16.04 -5.67
CA ILE A 238 10.12 -14.64 -6.01
C ILE A 238 8.62 -14.46 -6.23
N HIS A 239 8.03 -13.49 -5.54
CA HIS A 239 6.61 -13.19 -5.60
C HIS A 239 6.18 -12.75 -7.00
N GLY A 240 5.05 -13.23 -7.50
CA GLY A 240 4.58 -13.03 -8.86
C GLY A 240 5.38 -13.81 -9.92
N GLY A 241 6.30 -14.69 -9.52
CA GLY A 241 7.03 -15.60 -10.40
C GLY A 241 6.22 -16.84 -10.81
N LEU A 242 6.73 -17.64 -11.75
CA LEU A 242 6.10 -18.92 -12.11
C LEU A 242 6.18 -19.94 -10.96
N ALA A 243 7.29 -19.98 -10.24
CA ALA A 243 7.53 -20.89 -9.12
C ALA A 243 6.52 -20.66 -8.00
N GLU A 244 6.29 -19.41 -7.59
CA GLU A 244 5.28 -19.07 -6.58
C GLU A 244 3.87 -19.45 -7.05
N ARG A 245 3.48 -19.03 -8.26
CA ARG A 245 2.14 -19.29 -8.81
C ARG A 245 1.82 -20.77 -8.96
N SER A 246 2.84 -21.62 -9.12
CA SER A 246 2.65 -23.07 -9.14
C SER A 246 2.33 -23.64 -7.76
N GLY A 247 2.83 -23.03 -6.68
CA GLY A 247 2.76 -23.56 -5.33
C GLY A 247 3.51 -24.89 -5.13
N LEU A 248 4.41 -25.26 -6.06
CA LEU A 248 5.09 -26.56 -6.05
C LEU A 248 6.55 -26.50 -5.60
N LEU A 249 7.14 -25.30 -5.49
CA LEU A 249 8.51 -25.09 -5.01
C LEU A 249 8.50 -24.15 -3.81
N TYR A 250 9.31 -24.48 -2.81
CA TYR A 250 9.47 -23.70 -1.59
C TYR A 250 10.94 -23.38 -1.33
N ALA A 251 11.19 -22.27 -0.62
CA ALA A 251 12.52 -21.99 -0.12
C ALA A 251 12.95 -23.09 0.86
N GLY A 252 14.15 -23.63 0.67
CA GLY A 252 14.67 -24.78 1.42
C GLY A 252 14.57 -26.12 0.68
N ASP A 253 13.78 -26.22 -0.40
CA ASP A 253 13.71 -27.45 -1.21
C ASP A 253 15.10 -27.79 -1.78
N LYS A 254 15.54 -29.05 -1.62
CA LYS A 254 16.80 -29.55 -2.19
C LYS A 254 16.56 -30.06 -3.61
N LEU A 255 17.27 -29.48 -4.58
CA LEU A 255 17.22 -29.87 -5.98
C LEU A 255 18.16 -31.06 -6.19
N VAL A 256 17.63 -32.18 -6.71
CA VAL A 256 18.38 -33.42 -6.97
C VAL A 256 18.59 -33.62 -8.47
N GLU A 257 17.55 -33.40 -9.28
CA GLU A 257 17.62 -33.51 -10.74
C GLU A 257 16.84 -32.39 -11.43
N VAL A 258 17.34 -31.96 -12.60
CA VAL A 258 16.67 -31.03 -13.53
C VAL A 258 16.61 -31.69 -14.90
N ASN A 259 15.40 -31.95 -15.41
CA ASN A 259 15.18 -32.63 -16.70
C ASN A 259 15.93 -33.98 -16.84
N GLY A 260 16.06 -34.72 -15.74
CA GLY A 260 16.78 -36.01 -15.68
C GLY A 260 18.30 -35.88 -15.60
N ILE A 261 18.86 -34.67 -15.50
CA ILE A 261 20.28 -34.42 -15.24
C ILE A 261 20.44 -34.22 -13.73
N SER A 262 21.29 -35.03 -13.08
CA SER A 262 21.64 -34.83 -11.68
C SER A 262 22.35 -33.50 -11.49
N VAL A 263 21.96 -32.75 -10.46
CA VAL A 263 22.61 -31.48 -10.09
C VAL A 263 23.64 -31.63 -8.97
N GLU A 264 23.87 -32.85 -8.50
CA GLU A 264 24.86 -33.14 -7.46
C GLU A 264 26.27 -32.75 -7.92
N GLY A 265 26.98 -31.98 -7.08
CA GLY A 265 28.33 -31.52 -7.37
C GLY A 265 28.45 -30.40 -8.41
N LEU A 266 27.34 -29.97 -9.02
CA LEU A 266 27.33 -28.82 -9.93
C LEU A 266 27.37 -27.50 -9.15
N ASP A 267 27.89 -26.45 -9.80
CA ASP A 267 27.75 -25.09 -9.31
C ASP A 267 26.41 -24.48 -9.75
N PRO A 268 25.84 -23.52 -9.00
CA PRO A 268 24.58 -22.86 -9.35
C PRO A 268 24.56 -22.30 -10.78
N GLU A 269 25.67 -21.75 -11.25
CA GLU A 269 25.84 -21.21 -12.61
C GLU A 269 25.62 -22.27 -13.70
N GLN A 270 26.11 -23.50 -13.45
CA GLN A 270 25.95 -24.62 -14.37
C GLN A 270 24.49 -25.09 -14.41
N VAL A 271 23.81 -25.12 -13.27
CA VAL A 271 22.37 -25.43 -13.18
C VAL A 271 21.53 -24.37 -13.90
N ILE A 272 21.87 -23.08 -13.74
CA ILE A 272 21.23 -21.98 -14.46
C ILE A 272 21.42 -22.15 -15.97
N HIS A 273 22.59 -22.57 -16.43
CA HIS A 273 22.83 -22.84 -17.86
C HIS A 273 21.93 -23.97 -18.40
N ILE A 274 21.80 -25.08 -17.66
CA ILE A 274 20.89 -26.19 -18.00
C ILE A 274 19.44 -25.69 -18.08
N LEU A 275 19.01 -24.90 -17.10
CA LEU A 275 17.67 -24.30 -17.09
C LEU A 275 17.47 -23.35 -18.26
N ALA A 276 18.47 -22.54 -18.62
CA ALA A 276 18.41 -21.60 -19.74
C ALA A 276 18.23 -22.30 -21.09
N MET A 277 18.94 -23.42 -21.32
CA MET A 277 18.84 -24.23 -22.54
C MET A 277 17.53 -24.99 -22.66
N SER A 278 16.85 -25.25 -21.53
CA SER A 278 15.58 -25.98 -21.49
C SER A 278 14.42 -25.13 -22.02
N ARG A 279 13.59 -25.72 -22.89
CA ARG A 279 12.38 -25.11 -23.49
C ARG A 279 11.14 -25.93 -23.13
N GLY A 280 10.02 -25.27 -22.87
CA GLY A 280 8.75 -25.94 -22.52
C GLY A 280 8.70 -26.38 -21.06
N THR A 281 8.30 -27.62 -20.81
CA THR A 281 8.18 -28.16 -19.44
C THR A 281 9.55 -28.48 -18.85
N ILE A 282 9.83 -27.92 -17.68
CA ILE A 282 10.98 -28.29 -16.84
C ILE A 282 10.48 -29.20 -15.73
N MET A 283 11.13 -30.35 -15.56
CA MET A 283 10.89 -31.27 -14.45
C MET A 283 12.02 -31.18 -13.44
N PHE A 284 11.65 -30.99 -12.18
CA PHE A 284 12.55 -31.01 -11.03
C PHE A 284 12.27 -32.24 -10.19
N LYS A 285 13.32 -32.90 -9.72
CA LYS A 285 13.22 -33.87 -8.63
C LYS A 285 13.77 -33.19 -7.39
N VAL A 286 12.92 -33.00 -6.38
CA VAL A 286 13.25 -32.25 -5.17
C VAL A 286 13.01 -33.08 -3.93
N VAL A 287 13.86 -32.93 -2.93
CA VAL A 287 13.54 -33.31 -1.55
C VAL A 287 12.86 -32.10 -0.91
N PRO A 288 11.57 -32.21 -0.53
CA PRO A 288 10.82 -31.09 0.03
C PRO A 288 11.32 -30.73 1.42
N VAL A 289 11.28 -29.44 1.76
CA VAL A 289 11.52 -28.98 3.13
C VAL A 289 10.40 -29.47 4.07
N SER A 290 10.75 -29.88 5.30
CA SER A 290 9.80 -30.49 6.26
C SER A 290 8.71 -29.52 6.71
N ASP A 291 9.06 -28.25 6.92
CA ASP A 291 8.13 -27.19 7.36
C ASP A 291 8.22 -26.00 6.37
N PRO A 292 7.37 -25.94 5.33
CA PRO A 292 7.34 -24.80 4.44
C PRO A 292 6.84 -23.55 5.19
N PRO A 293 7.48 -22.37 5.01
CA PRO A 293 7.06 -21.15 5.69
C PRO A 293 5.65 -20.73 5.23
N VAL A 294 4.74 -20.56 6.19
CA VAL A 294 3.39 -20.00 5.93
C VAL A 294 3.52 -18.48 5.87
N ASN A 295 3.42 -17.91 4.68
CA ASN A 295 3.50 -16.46 4.49
C ASN A 295 2.17 -15.79 4.85
N SER A 296 2.10 -15.16 6.03
CA SER A 296 0.91 -14.44 6.51
C SER A 296 1.10 -12.92 6.57
N GLN A 297 1.98 -12.37 5.73
CA GLN A 297 2.35 -10.96 5.82
C GLN A 297 1.38 -10.02 5.11
N LYS A 298 1.16 -8.86 5.76
CA LYS A 298 0.33 -7.77 5.28
C LYS A 298 1.13 -6.95 4.24
N MET A 299 0.53 -6.69 3.08
CA MET A 299 1.13 -5.83 2.06
C MET A 299 1.32 -4.41 2.61
N VAL A 300 2.50 -3.83 2.36
CA VAL A 300 2.85 -2.46 2.78
C VAL A 300 3.31 -1.66 1.57
N TYR A 301 2.95 -0.38 1.50
CA TYR A 301 3.44 0.53 0.47
C TYR A 301 4.42 1.51 1.08
N VAL A 302 5.54 1.72 0.40
CA VAL A 302 6.58 2.65 0.85
C VAL A 302 7.01 3.57 -0.29
N ARG A 303 7.31 4.81 0.04
CA ARG A 303 8.02 5.76 -0.81
C ARG A 303 9.51 5.62 -0.55
N ALA A 304 10.29 5.47 -1.62
CA ALA A 304 11.75 5.46 -1.54
C ALA A 304 12.28 6.87 -1.25
N MET A 305 13.00 7.03 -0.14
CA MET A 305 13.64 8.29 0.25
C MET A 305 15.11 8.36 -0.20
N THR A 306 15.61 7.25 -0.74
CA THR A 306 16.95 7.09 -1.30
C THR A 306 16.86 6.38 -2.65
N GLU A 307 17.96 6.33 -3.37
CA GLU A 307 18.09 5.57 -4.63
C GLU A 307 18.84 4.27 -4.37
N TYR A 308 18.60 3.27 -5.21
CA TYR A 308 19.25 1.98 -5.11
C TYR A 308 19.47 1.36 -6.48
N TRP A 309 20.72 0.98 -6.73
CA TRP A 309 21.17 0.31 -7.94
C TRP A 309 21.75 -1.06 -7.59
N PRO A 310 21.05 -2.16 -7.88
CA PRO A 310 21.51 -3.53 -7.64
C PRO A 310 22.90 -3.83 -8.19
N GLN A 311 23.27 -3.20 -9.31
CA GLN A 311 24.56 -3.39 -9.97
C GLN A 311 25.74 -2.82 -9.18
N GLU A 312 25.48 -1.84 -8.31
CA GLU A 312 26.49 -1.19 -7.47
C GLU A 312 26.57 -1.85 -6.08
N ASP A 313 25.72 -2.84 -5.80
CA ASP A 313 25.63 -3.50 -4.50
C ASP A 313 26.32 -4.87 -4.51
N PRO A 314 27.53 -5.01 -3.93
CA PRO A 314 28.23 -6.29 -3.88
C PRO A 314 27.58 -7.30 -2.92
N ASP A 315 26.71 -6.86 -1.99
CA ASP A 315 26.08 -7.71 -0.99
C ASP A 315 24.75 -8.32 -1.48
N ILE A 316 24.30 -7.97 -2.69
CA ILE A 316 23.03 -8.49 -3.23
C ILE A 316 23.13 -10.00 -3.48
N PRO A 317 22.21 -10.83 -2.96
CA PRO A 317 22.26 -12.28 -3.12
C PRO A 317 22.16 -12.73 -4.58
N CYS A 318 21.43 -11.98 -5.39
CA CYS A 318 21.24 -12.23 -6.81
C CYS A 318 20.98 -10.89 -7.52
N MET A 319 21.98 -10.40 -8.24
CA MET A 319 21.93 -9.12 -8.95
C MET A 319 20.78 -9.09 -9.98
N ASP A 320 20.58 -10.19 -10.72
CA ASP A 320 19.52 -10.31 -11.74
C ASP A 320 18.10 -10.25 -11.15
N ALA A 321 17.96 -10.56 -9.85
CA ALA A 321 16.69 -10.45 -9.14
C ALA A 321 16.51 -9.07 -8.46
N GLY A 322 17.51 -8.19 -8.50
CA GLY A 322 17.47 -6.88 -7.86
C GLY A 322 16.47 -5.93 -8.53
N LEU A 323 15.71 -5.21 -7.71
CA LEU A 323 14.81 -4.16 -8.19
C LEU A 323 15.46 -2.78 -8.03
N PRO A 324 15.90 -2.13 -9.11
CA PRO A 324 16.41 -0.76 -9.03
C PRO A 324 15.28 0.24 -8.75
N PHE A 325 15.53 1.24 -7.92
CA PHE A 325 14.55 2.30 -7.65
C PHE A 325 15.21 3.67 -7.44
N GLN A 326 14.47 4.72 -7.78
CA GLN A 326 14.88 6.10 -7.60
C GLN A 326 14.17 6.72 -6.40
N LYS A 327 14.72 7.84 -5.91
CA LYS A 327 14.06 8.67 -4.90
C LYS A 327 12.66 9.09 -5.38
N GLY A 328 11.65 8.91 -4.53
CA GLY A 328 10.25 9.20 -4.83
C GLY A 328 9.45 8.02 -5.40
N ASP A 329 10.10 6.94 -5.86
CA ASP A 329 9.40 5.75 -6.35
C ASP A 329 8.50 5.16 -5.24
N ILE A 330 7.28 4.76 -5.61
CA ILE A 330 6.40 4.02 -4.70
C ILE A 330 6.56 2.53 -4.95
N LEU A 331 6.97 1.82 -3.89
CA LEU A 331 7.21 0.39 -3.87
C LEU A 331 6.13 -0.30 -3.04
N GLN A 332 5.57 -1.38 -3.60
CA GLN A 332 4.72 -2.31 -2.87
C GLN A 332 5.61 -3.43 -2.32
N ILE A 333 5.79 -3.45 -1.01
CA ILE A 333 6.50 -4.51 -0.30
C ILE A 333 5.57 -5.69 -0.14
N VAL A 334 5.97 -6.84 -0.69
CA VAL A 334 5.18 -8.08 -0.70
C VAL A 334 5.70 -9.11 0.30
N ASP A 335 6.99 -9.04 0.65
CA ASP A 335 7.63 -9.98 1.58
C ASP A 335 8.78 -9.30 2.33
N GLN A 336 8.73 -9.38 3.65
CA GLN A 336 9.71 -8.88 4.60
C GLN A 336 10.30 -9.99 5.48
N ASN A 337 10.07 -11.26 5.15
CA ASN A 337 10.56 -12.40 5.96
C ASN A 337 12.09 -12.43 6.05
N ASP A 338 12.79 -11.97 5.02
CA ASP A 338 14.24 -11.78 5.07
C ASP A 338 14.60 -10.43 5.72
N ALA A 339 15.40 -10.48 6.78
CA ALA A 339 15.80 -9.30 7.55
C ALA A 339 16.65 -8.29 6.76
N LEU A 340 17.33 -8.73 5.69
CA LEU A 340 18.25 -7.93 4.89
C LEU A 340 17.70 -7.60 3.50
N TRP A 341 16.89 -8.49 2.91
CA TRP A 341 16.49 -8.38 1.51
C TRP A 341 15.01 -8.63 1.31
N TRP A 342 14.23 -7.56 1.27
CA TRP A 342 12.79 -7.62 1.02
C TRP A 342 12.48 -7.89 -0.45
N GLN A 343 11.28 -8.41 -0.70
CA GLN A 343 10.73 -8.44 -2.05
C GLN A 343 9.72 -7.32 -2.23
N ALA A 344 9.87 -6.57 -3.32
CA ALA A 344 9.01 -5.45 -3.64
C ALA A 344 8.71 -5.41 -5.14
N ARG A 345 7.69 -4.64 -5.51
CA ARG A 345 7.41 -4.27 -6.89
C ARG A 345 7.13 -2.78 -7.01
N LYS A 346 7.40 -2.19 -8.18
CA LYS A 346 7.00 -0.81 -8.45
C LYS A 346 5.53 -0.76 -8.80
N ILE A 347 4.81 0.23 -8.27
CA ILE A 347 3.38 0.40 -8.59
C ILE A 347 3.16 0.74 -10.06
N SER A 348 4.14 1.37 -10.72
CA SER A 348 4.09 1.66 -12.15
C SER A 348 4.03 0.40 -13.03
N ASP A 349 4.47 -0.75 -12.51
CA ASP A 349 4.50 -2.01 -13.24
C ASP A 349 4.03 -3.19 -12.37
N PRO A 350 2.72 -3.30 -12.09
CA PRO A 350 2.20 -4.34 -11.20
C PRO A 350 2.22 -5.75 -11.82
N ALA A 351 2.42 -5.85 -13.15
CA ALA A 351 2.40 -7.11 -13.89
C ALA A 351 3.73 -7.87 -13.80
N THR A 352 4.82 -7.17 -13.47
CA THR A 352 6.13 -7.80 -13.25
C THR A 352 6.18 -8.60 -11.95
N CYS A 353 7.05 -9.61 -11.92
CA CYS A 353 7.39 -10.27 -10.67
C CYS A 353 8.09 -9.27 -9.74
N ALA A 354 8.01 -9.55 -8.44
CA ALA A 354 8.76 -8.79 -7.46
C ALA A 354 10.27 -8.90 -7.74
N GLY A 355 11.03 -7.93 -7.25
CA GLY A 355 12.48 -7.99 -7.20
C GLY A 355 12.97 -7.68 -5.80
N LEU A 356 14.26 -7.87 -5.59
CA LEU A 356 14.92 -7.71 -4.30
C LEU A 356 15.26 -6.26 -4.07
N VAL A 357 14.84 -5.75 -2.92
CA VAL A 357 15.23 -4.45 -2.40
C VAL A 357 15.88 -4.65 -1.04
N PRO A 358 16.89 -3.83 -0.68
CA PRO A 358 17.50 -3.96 0.63
C PRO A 358 16.49 -3.56 1.70
N SER A 359 16.54 -4.19 2.87
CA SER A 359 15.66 -3.85 3.97
C SER A 359 15.99 -2.46 4.55
N ASN A 360 15.04 -1.89 5.29
CA ASN A 360 15.28 -0.66 6.04
C ASN A 360 16.52 -0.77 6.94
N HIS A 361 16.73 -1.92 7.58
CA HIS A 361 17.88 -2.18 8.43
C HIS A 361 19.19 -2.20 7.63
N LEU A 362 19.21 -2.85 6.45
CA LEU A 362 20.39 -2.94 5.62
C LEU A 362 20.81 -1.57 5.08
N LEU A 363 19.88 -0.77 4.56
CA LEU A 363 20.18 0.58 4.08
C LEU A 363 20.69 1.49 5.20
N LYS A 364 20.05 1.47 6.38
CA LYS A 364 20.52 2.24 7.54
C LYS A 364 21.93 1.83 7.99
N ARG A 365 22.26 0.54 7.90
CA ARG A 365 23.60 0.04 8.19
C ARG A 365 24.61 0.56 7.17
N LYS A 366 24.34 0.41 5.88
CA LYS A 366 25.23 0.89 4.80
C LYS A 366 25.45 2.39 4.85
N GLN A 367 24.40 3.16 5.13
CA GLN A 367 24.53 4.60 5.36
C GLN A 367 25.51 4.87 6.50
N ARG A 368 25.34 4.25 7.68
CA ARG A 368 26.27 4.41 8.81
C ARG A 368 27.70 4.01 8.48
N GLU A 369 27.91 2.86 7.82
CA GLU A 369 29.25 2.40 7.43
C GLU A 369 29.93 3.36 6.45
N PHE A 370 29.17 3.92 5.50
CA PHE A 370 29.64 4.99 4.63
C PHE A 370 30.10 6.21 5.44
N TRP A 371 29.34 6.66 6.45
CA TRP A 371 29.74 7.75 7.35
C TRP A 371 31.05 7.45 8.11
N TRP A 372 31.31 6.19 8.49
CA TRP A 372 32.53 5.80 9.23
C TRP A 372 33.76 5.56 8.34
N SER A 373 33.56 5.30 7.04
CA SER A 373 34.63 5.07 6.07
C SER A 373 35.31 6.35 5.56
N GLN A 374 34.74 7.52 5.86
CA GLN A 374 35.34 8.83 5.60
C GLN A 374 36.54 9.04 6.54
N PRO A 375 37.71 9.52 6.05
CA PRO A 375 38.87 9.74 6.90
C PRO A 375 38.51 10.66 8.08
N TYR A 376 38.91 10.22 9.26
CA TYR A 376 38.67 10.87 10.55
C TYR A 376 39.13 12.34 10.49
N GLN A 377 38.22 13.26 10.18
CA GLN A 377 38.45 14.68 10.42
C GLN A 377 38.26 14.90 11.93
N PRO A 378 39.24 15.49 12.63
CA PRO A 378 39.16 15.62 14.07
C PRO A 378 37.88 16.36 14.44
N HIS A 379 37.02 15.67 15.20
CA HIS A 379 35.85 16.26 15.81
C HIS A 379 36.27 17.50 16.59
N THR A 380 35.95 18.68 16.04
CA THR A 380 35.70 19.84 16.89
C THR A 380 34.34 19.58 17.53
N CYS A 381 34.34 18.90 18.67
CA CYS A 381 33.22 18.95 19.59
C CYS A 381 32.98 20.45 19.85
N LEU A 382 31.85 21.00 19.37
CA LEU A 382 31.48 22.43 19.23
C LEU A 382 31.66 23.09 17.84
N LYS A 383 31.81 22.35 16.74
CA LYS A 383 31.45 22.87 15.41
C LYS A 383 30.42 21.97 14.76
N SER A 384 29.23 22.53 14.58
CA SER A 384 28.12 21.99 13.80
C SER A 384 28.62 21.37 12.51
N THR A 385 28.08 20.19 12.20
CA THR A 385 28.21 19.48 10.94
C THR A 385 28.21 20.45 9.77
N LEU A 386 29.30 20.43 9.01
CA LEU A 386 29.50 21.16 7.76
C LEU A 386 28.24 21.05 6.89
N SER A 387 27.44 22.11 6.93
CA SER A 387 26.96 22.77 5.74
C SER A 387 28.12 22.76 4.73
N ILE A 388 27.93 22.13 3.58
CA ILE A 388 28.72 22.49 2.39
C ILE A 388 28.58 24.00 2.29
N SER A 389 29.68 24.70 2.55
CA SER A 389 29.80 26.13 2.30
C SER A 389 29.40 26.34 0.85
N MET A 390 28.28 27.03 0.65
CA MET A 390 28.04 27.76 -0.58
C MET A 390 29.27 28.68 -0.69
N GLU A 391 30.20 28.36 -1.58
CA GLU A 391 31.22 29.33 -1.95
C GLU A 391 30.46 30.54 -2.49
N GLU A 392 30.59 31.63 -1.74
CA GLU A 392 29.96 32.91 -1.96
C GLU A 392 30.47 33.52 -3.28
N GLU A 393 29.81 33.22 -4.40
CA GLU A 393 29.90 34.02 -5.63
C GLU A 393 28.58 34.10 -6.41
N ASP A 394 27.43 33.77 -5.82
CA ASP A 394 26.14 33.82 -6.53
C ASP A 394 25.30 35.00 -6.04
N ASP A 395 25.56 36.19 -6.59
CA ASP A 395 24.60 37.30 -6.55
C ASP A 395 24.46 37.94 -7.92
N MET A 396 23.25 37.88 -8.46
CA MET A 396 22.75 38.82 -9.46
C MET A 396 22.82 40.22 -8.81
N LYS A 397 23.96 40.93 -8.94
CA LYS A 397 24.20 42.26 -8.36
C LYS A 397 23.05 43.20 -8.70
N ILE A 398 22.14 43.39 -7.75
CA ILE A 398 21.16 44.48 -7.78
C ILE A 398 21.86 45.65 -7.10
N ASP A 399 22.04 46.74 -7.84
CA ASP A 399 22.68 47.97 -7.37
C ASP A 399 21.96 48.53 -6.14
N GLU A 400 22.65 48.65 -5.00
CA GLU A 400 22.09 49.19 -3.74
C GLU A 400 21.51 50.61 -3.95
N LYS A 401 21.99 51.36 -4.94
CA LYS A 401 21.46 52.68 -5.32
C LYS A 401 20.02 52.66 -5.83
N CYS A 402 19.54 51.53 -6.34
CA CYS A 402 18.15 51.39 -6.78
C CYS A 402 17.18 51.14 -5.60
N VAL A 403 17.70 50.73 -4.44
CA VAL A 403 16.90 50.32 -3.27
C VAL A 403 16.36 51.51 -2.47
N GLU A 404 17.06 52.66 -2.50
CA GLU A 404 16.64 53.88 -1.78
C GLU A 404 15.57 54.69 -2.53
N ALA A 405 15.46 54.53 -3.85
CA ALA A 405 14.45 55.24 -4.65
C ALA A 405 13.02 54.66 -4.51
N GLU A 406 12.86 53.51 -3.84
CA GLU A 406 11.62 52.71 -3.83
C GLU A 406 10.61 53.07 -2.73
N GLU A 407 10.98 53.75 -1.63
CA GLU A 407 9.99 54.10 -0.58
C GLU A 407 8.96 55.14 -1.04
N LEU A 408 9.25 55.84 -2.15
CA LEU A 408 8.40 56.89 -2.72
C LEU A 408 7.41 56.38 -3.79
N SER A 409 7.39 55.08 -4.11
CA SER A 409 6.55 54.55 -5.22
C SER A 409 5.80 53.25 -4.93
N GLU A 410 5.67 52.85 -3.66
CA GLU A 410 4.74 51.79 -3.23
C GLU A 410 3.24 52.16 -3.45
N ASP A 411 2.95 53.35 -3.96
CA ASP A 411 1.61 53.96 -4.08
C ASP A 411 0.83 53.56 -5.35
N LYS A 412 1.26 52.53 -6.11
CA LYS A 412 0.41 52.03 -7.18
C LYS A 412 -0.56 51.00 -6.62
N GLU A 413 -1.78 51.46 -6.32
CA GLU A 413 -2.96 50.61 -6.19
C GLU A 413 -2.94 49.53 -7.29
N GLU A 414 -2.88 48.25 -6.92
CA GLU A 414 -3.06 47.13 -7.84
C GLU A 414 -4.50 47.17 -8.36
N PHE A 415 -4.69 47.88 -9.46
CA PHE A 415 -5.94 47.93 -10.19
C PHE A 415 -5.90 46.80 -11.23
N VAL A 416 -6.69 45.75 -11.04
CA VAL A 416 -6.91 44.71 -12.05
C VAL A 416 -8.38 44.72 -12.45
N GLY A 417 -8.63 44.63 -13.76
CA GLY A 417 -9.89 44.92 -14.44
C GLY A 417 -11.11 44.10 -13.97
N TYR A 418 -12.29 44.65 -14.27
CA TYR A 418 -13.65 44.28 -13.81
C TYR A 418 -14.13 44.86 -12.47
N GLY A 419 -13.58 46.00 -12.03
CA GLY A 419 -14.28 46.88 -11.08
C GLY A 419 -14.40 46.38 -9.63
N GLN A 420 -13.80 45.24 -9.28
CA GLN A 420 -13.62 44.79 -7.89
C GLN A 420 -12.15 44.88 -7.50
N LYS A 421 -11.84 45.62 -6.42
CA LYS A 421 -10.50 45.70 -5.84
C LYS A 421 -10.24 44.42 -5.02
N PHE A 422 -9.49 43.46 -5.55
CA PHE A 422 -9.03 42.28 -4.81
C PHE A 422 -7.59 42.48 -4.33
N PHE A 423 -7.31 42.13 -3.08
CA PHE A 423 -5.97 42.21 -2.48
C PHE A 423 -5.44 40.81 -2.27
N ILE A 424 -4.21 40.55 -2.72
CA ILE A 424 -3.59 39.24 -2.59
C ILE A 424 -2.43 39.32 -1.58
N ALA A 425 -2.63 38.74 -0.39
CA ALA A 425 -1.62 38.68 0.65
C ALA A 425 -0.48 37.70 0.29
N GLY A 426 0.71 37.87 0.88
CA GLY A 426 1.83 36.94 0.69
C GLY A 426 2.68 37.14 -0.58
N PHE A 427 2.38 38.16 -1.39
CA PHE A 427 3.16 38.48 -2.60
C PHE A 427 4.22 39.56 -2.39
N ARG A 428 4.27 40.21 -1.22
CA ARG A 428 5.16 41.35 -0.99
C ARG A 428 6.64 40.95 -0.94
N ARG A 429 7.47 41.82 -1.51
CA ARG A 429 8.93 41.64 -1.71
C ARG A 429 9.70 41.29 -0.45
N SER A 430 9.30 41.78 0.72
CA SER A 430 10.04 41.54 1.96
C SER A 430 10.13 40.04 2.28
N MET A 431 9.06 39.26 2.08
CA MET A 431 9.09 37.79 2.21
C MET A 431 10.04 37.15 1.19
N ARG A 432 10.04 37.63 -0.07
CA ARG A 432 10.92 37.11 -1.14
C ARG A 432 12.40 37.45 -0.93
N LEU A 433 12.68 38.63 -0.38
CA LEU A 433 14.03 39.11 -0.15
C LEU A 433 14.62 38.53 1.14
N CYS A 434 13.79 38.21 2.14
CA CYS A 434 14.18 37.34 3.26
C CYS A 434 14.73 36.01 2.73
N ARG A 435 13.96 35.35 1.85
CA ARG A 435 14.31 34.08 1.19
C ARG A 435 15.59 34.15 0.35
N ARG A 436 15.83 35.28 -0.34
CA ARG A 436 17.09 35.48 -1.08
C ARG A 436 18.29 35.77 -0.17
N LYS A 437 18.10 36.50 0.94
CA LYS A 437 19.20 36.88 1.86
C LYS A 437 19.51 35.82 2.93
N SER A 438 18.62 34.88 3.21
CA SER A 438 18.91 33.72 4.09
C SER A 438 20.07 32.86 3.54
N HIS A 439 20.32 32.90 2.22
CA HIS A 439 21.50 32.31 1.59
C HIS A 439 22.84 32.94 2.03
N LEU A 440 22.84 34.14 2.61
CA LEU A 440 24.04 34.92 2.96
C LEU A 440 24.35 34.95 4.47
N SER A 441 23.62 34.23 5.33
CA SER A 441 23.81 34.29 6.78
C SER A 441 23.98 32.90 7.40
N PRO A 442 25.16 32.56 7.97
CA PRO A 442 25.44 31.26 8.59
C PRO A 442 24.80 31.10 9.99
N LEU A 443 24.01 32.07 10.44
CA LEU A 443 23.37 32.06 11.74
C LEU A 443 21.96 31.52 11.61
N HIS A 444 21.80 30.21 11.45
CA HIS A 444 20.68 29.46 12.03
C HIS A 444 20.94 27.96 11.81
N ALA A 445 21.90 27.44 12.58
CA ALA A 445 21.88 26.02 12.91
C ALA A 445 20.51 25.71 13.52
N SER A 446 19.84 24.69 13.00
CA SER A 446 18.56 24.20 13.48
C SER A 446 18.61 24.03 15.00
N VAL A 447 17.99 24.96 15.73
CA VAL A 447 17.68 24.76 17.14
C VAL A 447 16.58 23.72 17.18
N CYS A 448 17.00 22.48 17.44
CA CYS A 448 16.28 21.38 18.07
C CYS A 448 14.83 21.14 17.62
N CYS A 449 14.62 20.12 16.77
CA CYS A 449 13.33 19.43 16.65
C CYS A 449 13.36 18.19 17.55
N ASN A 450 12.60 18.19 18.65
CA ASN A 450 12.45 17.02 19.54
C ASN A 450 10.99 16.56 19.64
N GLY A 451 10.27 16.54 18.51
CA GLY A 451 8.90 16.05 18.42
C GLY A 451 8.67 15.29 17.11
N SER A 452 8.21 14.03 17.23
CA SER A 452 7.55 13.08 16.30
C SER A 452 7.94 13.00 14.79
N CYS A 453 8.42 14.06 14.14
CA CYS A 453 8.65 14.14 12.69
C CYS A 453 10.00 13.55 12.23
N TYR A 454 10.88 13.14 13.16
CA TYR A 454 12.25 12.70 12.85
C TYR A 454 12.34 11.40 12.04
N SER A 455 11.24 10.65 11.90
CA SER A 455 11.26 9.37 11.19
C SER A 455 11.49 9.50 9.68
N ALA A 456 11.04 10.59 9.03
CA ALA A 456 11.07 10.66 7.56
C ALA A 456 12.42 11.11 6.96
N VAL A 457 13.25 11.82 7.72
CA VAL A 457 14.46 12.48 7.18
C VAL A 457 15.69 11.55 7.17
N GLY A 458 15.69 10.53 8.04
CA GLY A 458 16.77 9.54 8.13
C GLY A 458 16.38 8.13 7.71
N ALA A 459 15.12 7.88 7.36
CA ALA A 459 14.68 6.56 6.93
C ALA A 459 14.80 6.42 5.40
N PRO A 460 15.39 5.33 4.87
CA PRO A 460 15.45 5.05 3.44
C PRO A 460 14.08 4.81 2.79
N TYR A 461 13.08 4.45 3.59
CA TYR A 461 11.71 4.21 3.18
C TYR A 461 10.75 4.97 4.10
N GLU A 462 9.75 5.63 3.51
CA GLU A 462 8.62 6.23 4.20
C GLU A 462 7.35 5.42 3.90
N GLU A 463 6.64 4.94 4.91
CA GLU A 463 5.38 4.22 4.68
C GLU A 463 4.30 5.16 4.16
N VAL A 464 3.59 4.75 3.12
CA VAL A 464 2.56 5.55 2.46
C VAL A 464 1.26 4.79 2.28
N VAL A 465 0.17 5.53 2.23
CA VAL A 465 -1.18 5.02 1.96
C VAL A 465 -1.87 5.89 0.91
N LYS A 466 -2.82 5.32 0.18
CA LYS A 466 -3.70 6.12 -0.68
C LYS A 466 -4.69 6.89 0.18
N TYR A 467 -4.66 8.20 0.06
CA TYR A 467 -5.61 9.12 0.67
C TYR A 467 -6.41 9.83 -0.41
N GLN A 468 -7.72 9.81 -0.27
CA GLN A 468 -8.65 10.60 -1.06
C GLN A 468 -9.41 11.52 -0.11
N ARG A 469 -9.32 12.84 -0.35
CA ARG A 469 -10.05 13.84 0.43
C ARG A 469 -11.55 13.64 0.22
N ARG A 470 -12.34 13.60 1.31
CA ARG A 470 -13.80 13.63 1.16
C ARG A 470 -14.26 15.05 0.88
N PRO A 471 -15.35 15.26 0.13
CA PRO A 471 -15.85 16.61 -0.18
C PRO A 471 -16.12 17.48 1.07
N SER A 472 -16.48 16.86 2.20
CA SER A 472 -16.71 17.49 3.50
C SER A 472 -15.44 17.94 4.23
N ASP A 473 -14.28 17.37 3.89
CA ASP A 473 -13.03 17.63 4.59
C ASP A 473 -12.40 18.94 4.10
N LYS A 474 -11.54 19.56 4.90
CA LYS A 474 -10.80 20.76 4.48
C LYS A 474 -9.94 20.45 3.25
N TYR A 475 -9.74 21.45 2.39
CA TYR A 475 -8.83 21.31 1.26
C TYR A 475 -7.40 21.04 1.73
N ARG A 476 -6.64 20.30 0.92
CA ARG A 476 -5.20 20.11 1.14
C ARG A 476 -4.46 21.40 0.79
N LEU A 477 -3.41 21.70 1.53
CA LEU A 477 -2.50 22.81 1.21
C LEU A 477 -1.79 22.56 -0.13
N ILE A 478 -1.78 23.55 -1.03
CA ILE A 478 -0.99 23.52 -2.27
C ILE A 478 0.31 24.29 -2.05
N VAL A 479 1.44 23.59 -2.18
CA VAL A 479 2.78 24.16 -2.05
C VAL A 479 3.45 24.20 -3.40
N LEU A 480 3.93 25.37 -3.82
CA LEU A 480 4.71 25.55 -5.03
C LEU A 480 6.19 25.72 -4.67
N VAL A 481 7.06 24.95 -5.33
CA VAL A 481 8.51 24.99 -5.15
C VAL A 481 9.17 25.14 -6.51
N GLY A 482 10.24 25.92 -6.63
CA GLY A 482 10.97 26.07 -7.89
C GLY A 482 12.10 27.08 -7.78
N PRO A 483 13.05 27.07 -8.73
CA PRO A 483 14.17 28.00 -8.71
C PRO A 483 13.70 29.45 -8.94
N SER A 484 14.51 30.39 -8.45
CA SER A 484 14.26 31.83 -8.65
C SER A 484 14.13 32.14 -10.15
N GLY A 485 13.15 32.96 -10.51
CA GLY A 485 12.90 33.34 -11.90
C GLY A 485 12.14 32.31 -12.74
N VAL A 486 11.81 31.11 -12.22
CA VAL A 486 11.06 30.11 -13.00
C VAL A 486 9.61 30.53 -13.26
N GLY A 487 9.01 31.35 -12.40
CA GLY A 487 7.63 31.85 -12.55
C GLY A 487 6.65 31.41 -11.46
N VAL A 488 7.10 30.77 -10.36
CA VAL A 488 6.22 30.31 -9.25
C VAL A 488 5.26 31.39 -8.77
N ASN A 489 5.76 32.60 -8.49
CA ASN A 489 4.93 33.71 -8.01
C ASN A 489 3.89 34.14 -9.05
N GLU A 490 4.27 34.16 -10.33
CA GLU A 490 3.37 34.57 -11.39
C GLU A 490 2.24 33.55 -11.60
N LEU A 491 2.56 32.25 -11.54
CA LEU A 491 1.57 31.18 -11.57
C LEU A 491 0.61 31.28 -10.38
N ARG A 492 1.14 31.50 -9.17
CA ARG A 492 0.33 31.69 -7.96
C ARG A 492 -0.61 32.89 -8.08
N ARG A 493 -0.11 34.02 -8.60
CA ARG A 493 -0.89 35.26 -8.81
C ARG A 493 -2.03 35.02 -9.80
N GLN A 494 -1.71 34.49 -10.99
CA GLN A 494 -2.70 34.20 -12.03
C GLN A 494 -3.78 33.22 -11.55
N LEU A 495 -3.40 32.22 -10.76
CA LEU A 495 -4.34 31.25 -10.20
C LEU A 495 -5.37 31.91 -9.26
N ILE A 496 -4.90 32.77 -8.35
CA ILE A 496 -5.78 33.47 -7.41
C ILE A 496 -6.65 34.50 -8.13
N GLU A 497 -6.10 35.23 -9.11
CA GLU A 497 -6.87 36.17 -9.93
C GLU A 497 -7.93 35.48 -10.78
N PHE A 498 -7.64 34.28 -11.29
CA PHE A 498 -8.59 33.51 -12.08
C PHE A 498 -9.82 33.08 -11.28
N ASN A 499 -9.65 32.73 -9.99
CA ASN A 499 -10.76 32.38 -9.12
C ASN A 499 -10.51 32.76 -7.64
N PRO A 500 -10.72 34.03 -7.27
CA PRO A 500 -10.43 34.54 -5.91
C PRO A 500 -11.41 34.02 -4.86
N SER A 501 -12.55 33.45 -5.29
CA SER A 501 -13.51 32.82 -4.38
C SER A 501 -13.06 31.45 -3.90
N HIS A 502 -12.18 30.80 -4.66
CA HIS A 502 -11.74 29.42 -4.42
C HIS A 502 -10.29 29.31 -3.97
N PHE A 503 -9.40 30.17 -4.49
CA PHE A 503 -7.97 30.18 -4.16
C PHE A 503 -7.61 31.39 -3.32
N GLN A 504 -6.76 31.19 -2.32
CA GLN A 504 -6.25 32.28 -1.47
C GLN A 504 -4.85 31.94 -0.93
N SER A 505 -4.05 32.98 -0.65
CA SER A 505 -2.77 32.84 0.05
C SER A 505 -2.93 33.17 1.54
N ALA A 506 -2.14 32.49 2.38
CA ALA A 506 -2.07 32.79 3.79
C ALA A 506 -1.49 34.19 4.04
N VAL A 507 -2.01 34.89 5.04
CA VAL A 507 -1.50 36.20 5.43
C VAL A 507 -0.24 36.02 6.29
N PRO A 508 0.94 36.49 5.84
CA PRO A 508 2.17 36.35 6.60
C PRO A 508 2.22 37.26 7.83
N HIS A 509 3.15 36.99 8.74
CA HIS A 509 3.46 37.78 9.92
C HIS A 509 4.68 38.68 9.67
N THR A 510 4.74 39.82 10.35
CA THR A 510 5.93 40.67 10.38
C THR A 510 6.11 41.40 11.70
N THR A 511 7.38 41.67 12.07
CA THR A 511 7.74 42.56 13.18
C THR A 511 7.93 44.02 12.75
N ARG A 512 7.80 44.32 11.46
CA ARG A 512 7.77 45.70 10.97
C ARG A 512 6.56 46.43 11.54
N THR A 513 6.70 47.73 11.81
CA THR A 513 5.54 48.55 12.14
C THR A 513 4.60 48.67 10.93
N LYS A 514 3.30 48.72 11.22
CA LYS A 514 2.25 48.91 10.22
C LYS A 514 2.30 50.33 9.66
N LYS A 515 2.24 50.49 8.33
CA LYS A 515 2.11 51.81 7.69
C LYS A 515 0.69 52.36 7.82
N SER A 516 0.51 53.67 7.62
CA SER A 516 -0.79 54.35 7.82
C SER A 516 -1.91 53.82 6.92
N TYR A 517 -1.58 53.36 5.71
CA TYR A 517 -2.51 52.84 4.71
C TYR A 517 -2.67 51.31 4.74
N GLU A 518 -1.97 50.60 5.62
CA GLU A 518 -2.02 49.14 5.71
C GLU A 518 -3.01 48.69 6.81
N MET A 519 -3.57 47.49 6.63
CA MET A 519 -4.52 46.89 7.55
C MET A 519 -3.97 45.58 8.14
N ASN A 520 -4.08 45.45 9.46
CA ASN A 520 -3.65 44.24 10.15
C ASN A 520 -4.54 43.06 9.76
N GLY A 521 -3.92 41.93 9.43
CA GLY A 521 -4.62 40.73 8.95
C GLY A 521 -5.01 40.78 7.48
N ARG A 522 -4.55 41.79 6.73
CA ARG A 522 -4.74 41.87 5.27
C ARG A 522 -3.41 41.78 4.55
N GLU A 523 -2.51 42.75 4.74
CA GLU A 523 -1.18 42.69 4.16
C GLU A 523 -0.25 41.78 4.97
N TYR A 524 -0.24 42.00 6.29
CA TYR A 524 0.47 41.19 7.27
C TYR A 524 -0.30 41.13 8.58
N HIS A 525 -0.01 40.12 9.39
CA HIS A 525 -0.18 40.16 10.84
C HIS A 525 1.02 40.88 11.45
N TYR A 526 0.80 42.13 11.88
CA TYR A 526 1.83 42.95 12.52
C TYR A 526 1.92 42.56 13.99
N VAL A 527 3.01 41.89 14.35
CA VAL A 527 3.21 41.31 15.69
C VAL A 527 4.49 41.83 16.33
N SER A 528 4.59 41.74 17.66
CA SER A 528 5.83 42.08 18.35
C SER A 528 6.93 41.07 18.05
N LYS A 529 8.20 41.45 18.27
CA LYS A 529 9.33 40.54 18.11
C LYS A 529 9.23 39.34 19.06
N GLU A 530 8.78 39.54 20.30
CA GLU A 530 8.61 38.43 21.26
C GLU A 530 7.52 37.44 20.78
N THR A 531 6.43 37.96 20.22
CA THR A 531 5.34 37.11 19.68
C THR A 531 5.84 36.29 18.49
N PHE A 532 6.60 36.92 17.58
CA PHE A 532 7.17 36.25 16.41
C PHE A 532 8.17 35.15 16.82
N GLU A 533 9.06 35.44 17.77
CA GLU A 533 10.03 34.47 18.31
C GLU A 533 9.33 33.32 19.04
N SER A 534 8.22 33.59 19.74
CA SER A 534 7.39 32.53 20.36
C SER A 534 6.78 31.59 19.31
N LEU A 535 6.37 32.10 18.15
CA LEU A 535 5.85 31.27 17.05
C LEU A 535 6.95 30.39 16.43
N ILE A 536 8.18 30.91 16.33
CA ILE A 536 9.35 30.13 15.89
C ILE A 536 9.63 29.02 16.91
N TYR A 537 9.74 29.35 18.20
CA TYR A 537 10.10 28.39 19.26
C TYR A 537 9.04 27.29 19.44
N SER A 538 7.77 27.60 19.20
CA SER A 538 6.68 26.63 19.24
C SER A 538 6.54 25.80 17.96
N HIS A 539 7.46 25.95 16.99
CA HIS A 539 7.42 25.29 15.68
C HIS A 539 6.10 25.54 14.92
N ARG A 540 5.49 26.71 15.13
CA ARG A 540 4.26 27.15 14.43
C ARG A 540 4.55 28.02 13.22
N MET A 541 5.81 28.32 12.93
CA MET A 541 6.25 29.01 11.71
C MET A 541 6.65 27.98 10.65
N LEU A 542 5.99 28.01 9.50
CA LEU A 542 6.32 27.15 8.35
C LEU A 542 7.60 27.63 7.67
N GLU A 543 7.75 28.94 7.55
CA GLU A 543 8.90 29.61 6.97
C GLU A 543 9.08 30.96 7.65
N HIS A 544 10.33 31.39 7.80
CA HIS A 544 10.64 32.73 8.30
C HIS A 544 11.99 33.21 7.80
N GLY A 545 12.19 34.53 7.80
CA GLY A 545 13.47 35.14 7.52
C GLY A 545 13.52 36.60 7.95
N GLU A 546 14.68 37.23 7.77
CA GLU A 546 14.92 38.62 8.14
C GLU A 546 15.17 39.49 6.91
N TYR A 547 14.56 40.68 6.89
CA TYR A 547 14.80 41.67 5.84
C TYR A 547 14.74 43.08 6.42
N LYS A 548 15.79 43.86 6.14
CA LYS A 548 15.97 45.24 6.65
C LYS A 548 15.74 45.35 8.17
N GLY A 549 16.26 44.40 8.95
CA GLY A 549 16.14 44.39 10.42
C GLY A 549 14.78 43.97 10.97
N HIS A 550 13.85 43.53 10.11
CA HIS A 550 12.52 43.05 10.50
C HIS A 550 12.35 41.58 10.11
N LEU A 551 11.63 40.84 10.94
CA LEU A 551 11.30 39.43 10.70
C LEU A 551 10.01 39.34 9.89
N TYR A 552 9.97 38.37 8.99
CA TYR A 552 8.81 38.03 8.19
C TYR A 552 8.67 36.51 8.10
N GLY A 553 7.45 36.00 8.07
CA GLY A 553 7.24 34.55 7.96
C GLY A 553 5.78 34.15 7.88
N THR A 554 5.52 32.91 7.53
CA THR A 554 4.16 32.36 7.39
C THR A 554 3.93 31.31 8.47
N SER A 555 2.93 31.51 9.32
CA SER A 555 2.57 30.55 10.38
C SER A 555 1.62 29.46 9.88
N VAL A 556 1.62 28.30 10.54
CA VAL A 556 0.63 27.22 10.34
C VAL A 556 -0.80 27.74 10.53
N ASP A 557 -1.03 28.57 11.54
CA ASP A 557 -2.35 29.15 11.86
C ASP A 557 -2.93 30.02 10.72
N ALA A 558 -2.07 30.81 10.07
CA ALA A 558 -2.46 31.62 8.92
C ALA A 558 -2.89 30.75 7.72
N VAL A 559 -2.24 29.60 7.51
CA VAL A 559 -2.67 28.63 6.50
C VAL A 559 -3.99 27.99 6.91
N GLN A 560 -4.10 27.56 8.17
CA GLN A 560 -5.30 26.92 8.69
C GLN A 560 -6.53 27.81 8.58
N THR A 561 -6.38 29.12 8.80
CA THR A 561 -7.45 30.11 8.62
C THR A 561 -8.05 30.06 7.21
N VAL A 562 -7.20 29.98 6.17
CA VAL A 562 -7.68 29.90 4.77
C VAL A 562 -8.38 28.56 4.50
N LEU A 563 -7.86 27.46 5.06
CA LEU A 563 -8.47 26.14 4.91
C LEU A 563 -9.83 26.05 5.63
N ASP A 564 -9.97 26.72 6.77
CA ASP A 564 -11.20 26.79 7.57
C ASP A 564 -12.28 27.62 6.90
N GLU A 565 -11.90 28.62 6.09
CA GLU A 565 -12.81 29.36 5.21
C GLU A 565 -13.34 28.51 4.03
N GLY A 566 -12.88 27.26 3.87
CA GLY A 566 -13.29 26.40 2.77
C GLY A 566 -12.67 26.79 1.43
N LYS A 567 -11.48 27.39 1.44
CA LYS A 567 -10.71 27.74 0.25
C LYS A 567 -9.47 26.88 0.12
N VAL A 568 -8.93 26.78 -1.09
CA VAL A 568 -7.65 26.14 -1.36
C VAL A 568 -6.54 27.15 -1.05
N CYS A 569 -5.76 26.87 0.00
CA CYS A 569 -4.58 27.67 0.32
C CYS A 569 -3.45 27.36 -0.66
N VAL A 570 -2.93 28.38 -1.34
CA VAL A 570 -1.78 28.26 -2.25
C VAL A 570 -0.63 29.10 -1.73
N MET A 571 0.50 28.45 -1.45
CA MET A 571 1.72 29.09 -0.96
C MET A 571 2.94 28.63 -1.73
N ASP A 572 3.96 29.47 -1.80
CA ASP A 572 5.28 29.12 -2.27
C ASP A 572 6.19 28.89 -1.05
N LEU A 573 7.05 27.87 -1.10
CA LEU A 573 8.01 27.55 -0.03
C LEU A 573 9.40 27.35 -0.60
N GLU A 574 10.42 27.59 0.22
CA GLU A 574 11.75 27.09 -0.08
C GLU A 574 11.82 25.57 0.09
N PRO A 575 12.69 24.87 -0.68
CA PRO A 575 12.80 23.42 -0.58
C PRO A 575 13.12 22.90 0.83
N GLN A 576 13.85 23.69 1.62
CA GLN A 576 14.28 23.36 2.99
C GLN A 576 13.08 23.30 3.96
N ASP A 577 12.07 24.14 3.73
CA ASP A 577 10.89 24.28 4.60
C ASP A 577 9.78 23.28 4.29
N ILE A 578 9.92 22.49 3.20
CA ILE A 578 8.95 21.46 2.81
C ILE A 578 8.63 20.52 3.97
N GLN A 579 9.65 20.12 4.73
CA GLN A 579 9.48 19.17 5.83
C GLN A 579 8.62 19.73 6.97
N VAL A 580 8.72 21.03 7.24
CA VAL A 580 7.92 21.69 8.28
C VAL A 580 6.44 21.73 7.88
N ALA A 581 6.13 21.87 6.59
CA ALA A 581 4.77 21.84 6.08
C ALA A 581 4.14 20.44 6.03
N ARG A 582 4.95 19.35 6.08
CA ARG A 582 4.52 17.95 5.95
C ARG A 582 3.88 17.40 7.23
N THR A 583 2.76 17.99 7.63
CA THR A 583 2.00 17.60 8.83
C THR A 583 0.70 16.88 8.47
N HIS A 584 0.18 16.11 9.42
CA HIS A 584 -1.12 15.45 9.29
C HIS A 584 -2.28 16.46 9.17
N GLU A 585 -2.11 17.69 9.67
CA GLU A 585 -3.13 18.75 9.60
C GLU A 585 -3.19 19.36 8.19
N LEU A 586 -2.03 19.74 7.63
CA LEU A 586 -1.95 20.47 6.36
C LEU A 586 -2.03 19.55 5.13
N LYS A 587 -1.55 18.30 5.27
CA LYS A 587 -1.46 17.29 4.21
C LYS A 587 -1.03 17.89 2.85
N PRO A 588 0.11 18.60 2.79
CA PRO A 588 0.48 19.40 1.63
C PRO A 588 0.55 18.55 0.36
N TYR A 589 0.29 19.18 -0.78
CA TYR A 589 0.55 18.67 -2.11
C TYR A 589 1.60 19.56 -2.76
N ILE A 590 2.77 19.00 -3.01
CA ILE A 590 3.98 19.75 -3.37
C ILE A 590 4.20 19.67 -4.87
N ILE A 591 4.10 20.82 -5.54
CA ILE A 591 4.23 20.96 -6.98
C ILE A 591 5.56 21.65 -7.28
N PHE A 592 6.48 20.93 -7.90
CA PHE A 592 7.76 21.45 -8.34
C PHE A 592 7.63 22.07 -9.74
N ILE A 593 7.88 23.37 -9.83
CA ILE A 593 7.91 24.13 -11.08
C ILE A 593 9.36 24.20 -11.54
N LYS A 594 9.67 23.54 -12.65
CA LYS A 594 11.03 23.52 -13.21
C LYS A 594 11.11 24.24 -14.56
N PRO A 595 12.27 24.84 -14.89
CA PRO A 595 12.51 25.38 -16.22
C PRO A 595 12.57 24.26 -17.28
N SER A 596 12.38 24.59 -18.55
CA SER A 596 12.86 23.74 -19.65
C SER A 596 14.36 23.79 -19.78
N ASN A 597 14.87 22.98 -20.73
CA ASN A 597 16.24 23.08 -21.18
C ASN A 597 16.60 24.52 -21.63
N MET A 598 17.88 24.84 -21.52
CA MET A 598 18.46 26.12 -21.92
C MET A 598 17.98 26.65 -23.29
N ARG A 599 17.88 25.78 -24.31
CA ARG A 599 17.51 26.21 -25.67
C ARG A 599 16.06 26.70 -25.72
N CYS A 600 15.15 25.98 -25.08
CA CYS A 600 13.74 26.33 -24.97
C CYS A 600 13.55 27.61 -24.15
N MET A 601 14.29 27.77 -23.06
CA MET A 601 14.26 29.00 -22.24
C MET A 601 14.69 30.23 -23.03
N LYS A 602 15.79 30.15 -23.81
CA LYS A 602 16.25 31.29 -24.65
C LYS A 602 15.20 31.75 -25.65
N GLN A 603 14.37 30.83 -26.14
CA GLN A 603 13.33 31.12 -27.13
C GLN A 603 12.05 31.65 -26.47
N SER A 604 11.56 30.99 -25.42
CA SER A 604 10.34 31.37 -24.68
C SER A 604 10.52 32.68 -23.90
N ARG A 605 11.71 32.90 -23.33
CA ARG A 605 12.01 34.05 -22.45
C ARG A 605 12.75 35.19 -23.15
N LYS A 606 12.89 35.15 -24.49
CA LYS A 606 13.55 36.20 -25.29
C LYS A 606 12.97 37.60 -25.06
N ASN A 607 11.65 37.65 -24.82
CA ASN A 607 10.90 38.88 -24.52
C ASN A 607 10.36 38.88 -23.09
N ALA A 608 10.55 37.80 -22.33
CA ALA A 608 10.16 37.74 -20.94
C ALA A 608 11.14 38.60 -20.14
N LYS A 609 10.58 39.42 -19.28
CA LYS A 609 11.36 40.29 -18.41
C LYS A 609 11.46 39.60 -17.07
N ILE A 610 12.61 39.69 -16.43
CA ILE A 610 12.69 39.35 -15.01
C ILE A 610 11.78 40.36 -14.33
N ILE A 611 10.65 39.90 -13.79
CA ILE A 611 9.80 40.74 -12.94
C ILE A 611 10.54 40.87 -11.61
N THR A 612 11.55 41.72 -11.59
CA THR A 612 11.89 42.45 -10.39
C THR A 612 11.10 43.75 -10.49
N ASP A 613 10.27 44.09 -9.51
CA ASP A 613 9.52 45.38 -9.52
C ASP A 613 10.43 46.66 -9.51
N TYR A 614 11.75 46.52 -9.73
CA TYR A 614 12.58 47.64 -10.09
C TYR A 614 12.08 48.04 -11.48
N PHE A 615 11.92 49.33 -11.75
CA PHE A 615 11.63 49.84 -13.09
C PHE A 615 12.81 49.63 -14.07
N VAL A 616 13.50 48.49 -13.98
CA VAL A 616 14.55 48.04 -14.86
C VAL A 616 14.06 46.74 -15.47
N ASP A 617 13.54 46.85 -16.69
CA ASP A 617 13.26 45.75 -17.58
C ASP A 617 14.55 44.96 -17.87
N MET A 618 15.00 44.11 -16.95
CA MET A 618 16.15 43.24 -17.18
C MET A 618 15.69 42.03 -17.98
N LYS A 619 16.24 41.88 -19.17
CA LYS A 619 16.14 40.64 -19.94
C LYS A 619 16.99 39.59 -19.24
N PHE A 620 16.51 38.35 -19.22
CA PHE A 620 17.30 37.21 -18.77
C PHE A 620 18.61 37.16 -19.57
N LYS A 621 19.74 37.13 -18.85
CA LYS A 621 21.04 36.79 -19.44
C LYS A 621 21.17 35.28 -19.56
N ASP A 622 22.09 34.84 -20.42
CA ASP A 622 22.41 33.42 -20.56
C ASP A 622 22.93 32.80 -19.24
N GLU A 623 23.64 33.58 -18.43
CA GLU A 623 24.09 33.21 -17.08
C GLU A 623 22.91 32.93 -16.14
N ASP A 624 21.92 33.83 -16.08
CA ASP A 624 20.72 33.68 -15.25
C ASP A 624 19.92 32.42 -15.62
N LEU A 625 19.86 32.10 -16.93
CA LEU A 625 19.18 30.89 -17.41
C LEU A 625 19.94 29.61 -17.01
N GLN A 626 21.28 29.67 -16.98
CA GLN A 626 22.12 28.53 -16.60
C GLN A 626 22.05 28.29 -15.10
N GLU A 627 22.08 29.36 -14.31
CA GLU A 627 21.90 29.31 -12.87
C GLU A 627 20.54 28.70 -12.52
N MET A 628 19.47 29.12 -13.22
CA MET A 628 18.13 28.57 -13.02
C MET A 628 18.05 27.07 -13.30
N GLU A 629 18.67 26.59 -14.38
CA GLU A 629 18.76 25.17 -14.72
C GLU A 629 19.55 24.38 -13.67
N ASN A 630 20.70 24.91 -13.23
CA ASN A 630 21.53 24.30 -12.20
C ASN A 630 20.80 24.21 -10.85
N LEU A 631 20.10 25.27 -10.44
CA LEU A 631 19.29 25.29 -9.23
C LEU A 631 18.13 24.30 -9.33
N ALA A 632 17.46 24.19 -10.48
CA ALA A 632 16.42 23.20 -10.69
C ALA A 632 16.94 21.76 -10.48
N GLN A 633 18.10 21.45 -11.08
CA GLN A 633 18.70 20.12 -10.99
C GLN A 633 19.14 19.79 -9.55
N ARG A 634 19.71 20.77 -8.83
CA ARG A 634 20.07 20.61 -7.41
C ARG A 634 18.82 20.36 -6.56
N MET A 635 17.74 21.11 -6.79
CA MET A 635 16.47 20.93 -6.08
C MET A 635 15.86 19.54 -6.33
N GLU A 636 15.83 19.08 -7.58
CA GLU A 636 15.30 17.75 -7.96
C GLU A 636 16.14 16.62 -7.33
N THR A 637 17.46 16.78 -7.27
CA THR A 637 18.37 15.77 -6.68
C THR A 637 18.26 15.65 -5.15
N GLN A 638 18.03 16.79 -4.47
CA GLN A 638 18.00 16.85 -3.01
C GLN A 638 16.60 16.62 -2.41
N PHE A 639 15.55 17.12 -3.09
CA PHE A 639 14.19 17.17 -2.56
C PHE A 639 13.17 16.44 -3.43
N GLY A 640 13.59 15.82 -4.54
CA GLY A 640 12.71 15.15 -5.50
C GLY A 640 11.73 14.15 -4.89
N GLN A 641 12.13 13.44 -3.83
CA GLN A 641 11.28 12.51 -3.07
C GLN A 641 10.04 13.16 -2.45
N PHE A 642 10.03 14.48 -2.26
CA PHE A 642 8.90 15.19 -1.67
C PHE A 642 7.95 15.77 -2.71
N PHE A 643 8.31 15.77 -4.00
CA PHE A 643 7.48 16.38 -5.04
C PHE A 643 6.37 15.40 -5.45
N ASP A 644 5.12 15.82 -5.30
CA ASP A 644 3.96 15.03 -5.74
C ASP A 644 3.68 15.22 -7.24
N HIS A 645 4.04 16.39 -7.79
CA HIS A 645 3.88 16.70 -9.20
C HIS A 645 5.02 17.61 -9.69
N VAL A 646 5.47 17.40 -10.93
CA VAL A 646 6.45 18.27 -11.60
C VAL A 646 5.79 18.96 -12.80
N ILE A 647 5.98 20.27 -12.95
CA ILE A 647 5.49 21.06 -14.08
C ILE A 647 6.68 21.78 -14.73
N VAL A 648 6.82 21.63 -16.05
CA VAL A 648 7.83 22.36 -16.83
C VAL A 648 7.24 23.67 -17.31
N ASN A 649 7.79 24.80 -16.87
CA ASN A 649 7.25 26.12 -17.17
C ASN A 649 7.97 26.79 -18.38
N ASP A 650 7.43 26.52 -19.56
CA ASP A 650 7.84 27.12 -20.83
C ASP A 650 6.93 28.27 -21.26
N SER A 651 5.64 28.11 -21.03
CA SER A 651 4.58 29.06 -21.30
C SER A 651 3.74 29.18 -20.03
N LEU A 652 3.60 30.42 -19.54
CA LEU A 652 2.81 30.68 -18.32
C LEU A 652 1.37 30.19 -18.46
N GLN A 653 0.78 30.29 -19.67
CA GLN A 653 -0.59 29.87 -19.93
C GLN A 653 -0.74 28.34 -19.80
N ASP A 654 0.17 27.58 -20.41
CA ASP A 654 0.14 26.12 -20.37
C ASP A 654 0.48 25.60 -18.96
N ALA A 655 1.44 26.23 -18.29
CA ALA A 655 1.80 25.92 -16.92
C ALA A 655 0.65 26.23 -15.95
N CYS A 656 -0.10 27.32 -16.14
CA CYS A 656 -1.31 27.62 -15.36
C CYS A 656 -2.41 26.56 -15.58
N ALA A 657 -2.63 26.11 -16.81
CA ALA A 657 -3.60 25.04 -17.09
C ALA A 657 -3.19 23.71 -16.46
N GLN A 658 -1.90 23.35 -16.54
CA GLN A 658 -1.34 22.17 -15.87
C GLN A 658 -1.45 22.30 -14.35
N LEU A 659 -1.20 23.49 -13.79
CA LEU A 659 -1.32 23.74 -12.36
C LEU A 659 -2.76 23.55 -11.86
N LEU A 660 -3.75 24.08 -12.59
CA LEU A 660 -5.17 23.84 -12.28
C LEU A 660 -5.51 22.34 -12.30
N SER A 661 -5.04 21.61 -13.32
CA SER A 661 -5.25 20.16 -13.41
C SER A 661 -4.58 19.42 -12.24
N ALA A 662 -3.35 19.78 -11.88
CA ALA A 662 -2.63 19.18 -10.76
C ALA A 662 -3.33 19.42 -9.42
N ILE A 663 -3.84 20.64 -9.19
CA ILE A 663 -4.60 20.97 -7.99
C ILE A 663 -5.90 20.18 -7.95
N GLN A 664 -6.63 20.07 -9.06
CA GLN A 664 -7.86 19.28 -9.11
C GLN A 664 -7.58 17.81 -8.72
N LYS A 665 -6.55 17.19 -9.31
CA LYS A 665 -6.11 15.83 -8.95
C LYS A 665 -5.73 15.71 -7.47
N ALA A 666 -5.05 16.71 -6.92
CA ALA A 666 -4.66 16.72 -5.51
C ALA A 666 -5.86 16.71 -4.56
N GLN A 667 -6.97 17.35 -4.94
CA GLN A 667 -8.17 17.50 -4.12
C GLN A 667 -9.26 16.44 -4.36
N GLU A 668 -9.31 15.82 -5.55
CA GLU A 668 -10.40 14.93 -5.99
C GLU A 668 -9.97 13.47 -6.17
N GLU A 669 -8.72 13.22 -6.59
CA GLU A 669 -8.21 11.87 -6.88
C GLU A 669 -7.43 11.29 -5.69
N PRO A 670 -7.35 9.94 -5.56
CA PRO A 670 -6.53 9.31 -4.52
C PRO A 670 -5.03 9.55 -4.75
N GLN A 671 -4.34 10.08 -3.74
CA GLN A 671 -2.91 10.39 -3.76
C GLN A 671 -2.15 9.61 -2.69
N TRP A 672 -0.85 9.37 -2.93
CA TRP A 672 0.02 8.74 -1.92
C TRP A 672 0.46 9.76 -0.87
N VAL A 673 0.05 9.53 0.37
CA VAL A 673 0.44 10.35 1.52
C VAL A 673 1.16 9.48 2.55
N PRO A 674 2.03 10.06 3.39
CA PRO A 674 2.59 9.36 4.54
C PRO A 674 1.50 8.69 5.38
N ALA A 675 1.70 7.42 5.74
CA ALA A 675 0.75 6.67 6.56
C ALA A 675 0.46 7.37 7.90
N THR A 676 1.49 8.00 8.47
CA THR A 676 1.43 8.79 9.70
C THR A 676 0.46 9.98 9.64
N TRP A 677 0.03 10.42 8.45
CA TRP A 677 -0.96 11.49 8.33
C TRP A 677 -2.41 11.01 8.51
N ILE A 678 -2.63 9.71 8.42
CA ILE A 678 -3.95 9.06 8.49
C ILE A 678 -4.10 8.25 9.78
N SER A 679 -3.00 7.74 10.32
CA SER A 679 -2.95 7.13 11.66
C SER A 679 -3.31 8.19 12.71
N SER A 680 -4.53 8.18 13.21
CA SER A 680 -4.87 8.88 14.45
C SER A 680 -4.07 8.25 15.58
N ASP A 681 -3.34 9.04 16.35
CA ASP A 681 -2.69 8.64 17.60
C ASP A 681 -3.72 7.94 18.52
N THR A 682 -3.75 6.61 18.47
CA THR A 682 -4.44 5.75 19.45
C THR A 682 -3.51 5.34 20.60
N GLU A 683 -2.36 6.01 20.74
CA GLU A 683 -1.44 5.82 21.86
C GLU A 683 -1.10 7.18 22.47
N SER A 684 -2.01 7.70 23.30
CA SER A 684 -1.67 8.68 24.34
C SER A 684 -2.44 8.38 25.61
#